data_AF-A0A1Q3GM56-F1
#
_entry.id   AF-A0A1Q3GM56-F1
#
_cell.length_a   1.000
_cell.length_b   1.000
_cell.length_c   1.000
_cell.angle_alpha   90.00
_cell.angle_beta   90.00
_cell.angle_gamma   90.00
#
_symmetry.space_group_name_H-M   'P 1'
#
loop_
_entity.id
_entity.type
_entity.pdbx_description
1 polymer ?
#
loop_
_entity_poly.entity_id
_entity_poly.type
_entity_poly.pdbx_seq_one_letter_code
_entity_poly.pdbx_strand_id
1 'polypeptide(L)'
;MHILQNASNSNQENATENNSQKITDNTIQAKQGNKPPIQTKEGQKPPIQAKQQVVQRTQGSSPNNGGGDEARIKQNVSQLTGTDVTQAKVHYNSSKPAQFKAEGIAQGNNIHLAPGKTQHLGHELTHVAQQQEGRVAPTTQANNGASINNDPKLEKEADDIGAKAHQMSASNPMQLKTSDNASQGAGASAIVQKKGSTPLMPEIVESVTDALSTPPPIHLHTFQQRIIHLVNAYDNSTDGRPSEQARLLQQMLDIVSNYHYGRIEQGLGHSREALQLIHYFKSVLRAEMVTVGGQERRLNDYTKDNDAPYKQMTDEGMLWKHESYEHNTENIGKTGKAYFEHLSEMNRDSMTEEIKDNDLDTQEWFPQFVKRAQTALSSAVVNHYTTESRAEAMLAGGGMKSKMMLEKDLATFKHNTSIYDDLGLANSGFVFFFIESPNAPLRGTRFSQDSENQDDKAARISIPIGESGLLQHGWLMLSDFAQREYPDIMTTSKDDKHASTLPTRKQEHLEKKPSFDKQVRHFQGGLAPLTMEEMESTMDMSQNKRQAYTAVTPQVKGDSDSKQVYTNSDTGKKLEVPDRIFNNILVGNDIIPGIATRAGLEVARIMQVNPALGAQLSKLDGDALMLFMLKDLFRPQAMIPNQVIIGRGNIQVAD
;
A
#
# COMPACT_ATOMS: atom_id res chain seq x y z
N MET A 1 -43.65 24.37 -57.86
CA MET A 1 -44.46 24.24 -56.62
C MET A 1 -43.48 24.49 -55.48
N HIS A 2 -43.61 25.54 -54.65
CA HIS A 2 -44.62 25.74 -53.60
C HIS A 2 -44.58 24.61 -52.54
N ILE A 3 -44.52 24.84 -51.21
CA ILE A 3 -44.40 26.05 -50.33
C ILE A 3 -44.17 25.51 -48.87
N LEU A 4 -43.62 26.12 -47.79
CA LEU A 4 -42.94 27.37 -47.35
C LEU A 4 -41.72 26.89 -46.47
N GLN A 5 -40.74 27.65 -45.92
CA GLN A 5 -40.43 29.07 -45.70
C GLN A 5 -41.13 29.85 -44.55
N ASN A 6 -40.61 29.72 -43.31
CA ASN A 6 -40.48 30.76 -42.23
C ASN A 6 -40.06 30.12 -40.88
N ALA A 7 -39.58 30.80 -39.83
CA ALA A 7 -38.66 31.94 -39.64
C ALA A 7 -38.90 32.56 -38.23
N SER A 8 -37.82 32.77 -37.47
CA SER A 8 -37.58 33.81 -36.45
C SER A 8 -38.54 34.04 -35.25
N ASN A 9 -38.02 33.88 -34.04
CA ASN A 9 -37.80 34.92 -33.00
C ASN A 9 -37.43 34.21 -31.67
N SER A 10 -36.32 34.48 -30.96
CA SER A 10 -35.70 35.72 -30.47
C SER A 10 -36.45 36.39 -29.29
N ASN A 11 -35.83 36.38 -28.11
CA ASN A 11 -35.81 37.53 -27.18
C ASN A 11 -34.69 37.37 -26.14
N GLN A 12 -34.29 38.50 -25.55
CA GLN A 12 -33.08 38.65 -24.74
C GLN A 12 -33.34 38.65 -23.22
N GLU A 13 -32.23 38.51 -22.47
CA GLU A 13 -31.89 39.20 -21.21
C GLU A 13 -32.93 39.29 -20.06
N ASN A 14 -32.48 38.85 -18.89
CA ASN A 14 -32.38 39.72 -17.72
C ASN A 14 -31.18 39.31 -16.85
N ALA A 15 -30.64 40.25 -16.07
CA ALA A 15 -29.45 40.05 -15.25
C ALA A 15 -29.66 40.64 -13.84
N THR A 16 -28.85 40.19 -12.87
CA THR A 16 -28.84 40.61 -11.44
C THR A 16 -30.15 40.31 -10.67
N GLU A 17 -30.15 39.92 -9.39
CA GLU A 17 -29.30 40.36 -8.27
C GLU A 17 -28.74 39.23 -7.37
N ASN A 18 -27.98 39.65 -6.36
CA ASN A 18 -27.27 38.81 -5.40
C ASN A 18 -28.19 38.14 -4.36
N ASN A 19 -27.78 36.97 -3.87
CA ASN A 19 -27.90 36.70 -2.44
C ASN A 19 -26.69 35.90 -1.93
N SER A 20 -25.89 36.53 -1.08
CA SER A 20 -24.66 35.95 -0.52
C SER A 20 -24.95 35.22 0.78
N GLN A 21 -24.94 33.88 0.77
CA GLN A 21 -24.85 33.09 2.00
C GLN A 21 -23.56 32.29 2.03
N LYS A 22 -22.73 32.59 3.04
CA LYS A 22 -21.55 31.79 3.39
C LYS A 22 -22.01 30.38 3.80
N ILE A 23 -21.50 29.37 3.11
CA ILE A 23 -21.32 28.04 3.70
C ILE A 23 -19.81 27.83 3.81
N THR A 24 -19.37 27.33 4.95
CA THR A 24 -17.98 27.45 5.45
C THR A 24 -17.03 26.42 4.87
N ASP A 25 -15.74 26.75 4.91
CA ASP A 25 -14.64 25.82 4.69
C ASP A 25 -14.84 24.52 5.49
N ASN A 26 -14.91 23.39 4.77
CA ASN A 26 -14.76 22.06 5.35
C ASN A 26 -13.47 21.44 4.80
N THR A 27 -12.35 21.94 5.32
CA THR A 27 -11.01 21.41 5.06
C THR A 27 -10.89 19.99 5.64
N ILE A 28 -11.24 18.96 4.85
CA ILE A 28 -11.11 17.57 5.29
C ILE A 28 -9.62 17.24 5.40
N GLN A 29 -9.15 17.05 6.63
CA GLN A 29 -7.73 16.99 6.95
C GLN A 29 -7.08 15.62 6.70
N ALA A 30 -5.79 15.69 6.43
CA ALA A 30 -4.79 14.64 6.33
C ALA A 30 -5.07 13.26 6.98
N LYS A 31 -4.90 12.23 6.13
CA LYS A 31 -4.28 10.92 6.40
C LYS A 31 -3.85 10.65 7.86
N GLN A 32 -4.47 9.65 8.50
CA GLN A 32 -3.80 8.83 9.51
C GLN A 32 -3.70 7.38 9.04
N GLY A 33 -2.62 6.70 9.45
CA GLY A 33 -2.30 5.34 8.99
C GLY A 33 -3.13 4.24 9.63
N ASN A 34 -3.02 3.03 9.06
CA ASN A 34 -3.80 1.83 9.39
C ASN A 34 -3.46 1.23 10.77
N LYS A 35 -3.81 1.94 11.85
CA LYS A 35 -3.64 1.51 13.24
C LYS A 35 -4.90 0.77 13.73
N PRO A 36 -4.77 -0.26 14.59
CA PRO A 36 -5.92 -0.89 15.22
C PRO A 36 -6.69 0.14 16.09
N PRO A 37 -8.02 -0.06 16.28
CA PRO A 37 -8.83 0.79 17.15
C PRO A 37 -8.29 0.82 18.58
N ILE A 38 -8.49 1.95 19.26
CA ILE A 38 -8.16 2.07 20.68
C ILE A 38 -9.38 1.59 21.48
N GLN A 39 -9.19 0.63 22.39
CA GLN A 39 -10.18 0.31 23.42
C GLN A 39 -9.89 1.10 24.69
N THR A 40 -10.93 1.54 25.39
CA THR A 40 -10.84 2.58 26.42
C THR A 40 -11.80 2.33 27.58
N LYS A 41 -11.26 2.00 28.76
CA LYS A 41 -12.07 1.91 29.97
C LYS A 41 -12.58 3.28 30.42
N GLU A 42 -13.87 3.55 30.23
CA GLU A 42 -14.50 4.81 30.69
C GLU A 42 -14.51 4.92 32.22
N GLY A 43 -13.92 5.99 32.75
CA GLY A 43 -13.99 6.31 34.18
C GLY A 43 -15.39 6.76 34.61
N GLN A 44 -16.05 5.97 35.44
CA GLN A 44 -17.39 6.28 35.97
C GLN A 44 -17.41 7.64 36.71
N LYS A 45 -18.33 8.52 36.33
CA LYS A 45 -18.73 9.70 37.13
C LYS A 45 -19.90 9.32 38.03
N PRO A 46 -19.95 9.85 39.27
CA PRO A 46 -20.82 11.01 39.48
C PRO A 46 -20.12 12.10 40.35
N PRO A 47 -20.75 12.92 41.23
CA PRO A 47 -20.81 14.35 40.89
C PRO A 47 -20.41 15.36 42.02
N ILE A 48 -20.25 16.62 41.60
CA ILE A 48 -20.46 17.86 42.40
C ILE A 48 -19.41 18.26 43.48
N GLN A 49 -18.82 19.45 43.24
CA GLN A 49 -18.33 20.48 44.19
C GLN A 49 -17.13 20.24 45.16
N ALA A 50 -16.04 20.92 44.81
CA ALA A 50 -15.46 22.05 45.57
C ALA A 50 -14.28 21.86 46.56
N LYS A 51 -13.52 22.97 46.64
CA LYS A 51 -12.43 23.38 47.55
C LYS A 51 -11.03 22.76 47.37
N GLN A 52 -10.06 23.66 47.46
CA GLN A 52 -8.62 23.39 47.47
C GLN A 52 -8.18 22.91 48.86
N GLN A 53 -7.12 22.10 48.92
CA GLN A 53 -6.05 22.32 49.90
C GLN A 53 -4.71 21.75 49.44
N VAL A 54 -3.62 22.26 50.00
CA VAL A 54 -2.23 21.90 49.68
C VAL A 54 -1.62 21.22 50.89
N VAL A 55 -0.97 20.06 50.70
CA VAL A 55 -0.11 19.42 51.71
C VAL A 55 1.16 18.90 51.02
N GLN A 56 2.30 18.94 51.71
CA GLN A 56 3.61 18.58 51.17
C GLN A 56 4.06 17.16 51.54
N ARG A 57 4.74 16.50 50.59
CA ARG A 57 5.99 15.74 50.77
C ARG A 57 6.11 14.73 51.94
N THR A 58 6.20 13.46 51.57
CA THR A 58 7.21 12.52 52.12
C THR A 58 7.83 11.68 51.00
N GLN A 59 9.14 11.41 51.07
CA GLN A 59 9.83 10.43 50.21
C GLN A 59 9.76 9.05 50.88
N GLY A 60 9.84 7.95 50.10
CA GLY A 60 10.11 6.64 50.70
C GLY A 60 9.51 5.40 50.02
N SER A 61 9.77 5.17 48.72
CA SER A 61 9.73 3.84 48.10
C SER A 61 10.37 3.89 46.72
N SER A 62 11.43 3.11 46.49
CA SER A 62 12.03 2.94 45.16
C SER A 62 11.22 1.92 44.34
N PRO A 63 11.15 2.06 43.00
CA PRO A 63 10.29 1.21 42.17
C PRO A 63 10.92 -0.16 41.93
N ASN A 64 10.49 -1.19 42.67
CA ASN A 64 10.67 -2.58 42.26
C ASN A 64 9.72 -3.54 42.98
N ASN A 65 8.61 -3.89 42.31
CA ASN A 65 7.87 -5.16 42.42
C ASN A 65 6.71 -5.10 41.41
N GLY A 66 6.75 -5.94 40.37
CA GLY A 66 5.72 -5.94 39.31
C GLY A 66 5.87 -7.08 38.30
N GLY A 67 7.09 -7.44 37.92
CA GLY A 67 7.33 -8.50 36.91
C GLY A 67 6.74 -9.88 37.27
N GLY A 68 6.66 -10.22 38.56
CA GLY A 68 6.05 -11.47 39.03
C GLY A 68 4.51 -11.51 38.95
N ASP A 69 3.85 -10.34 38.95
CA ASP A 69 2.40 -10.25 38.72
C ASP A 69 2.10 -10.06 37.23
N GLU A 70 2.82 -9.18 36.52
CA GLU A 70 2.62 -8.95 35.08
C GLU A 70 2.75 -10.24 34.25
N ALA A 71 3.84 -11.00 34.45
CA ALA A 71 4.06 -12.24 33.70
C ALA A 71 2.97 -13.28 33.99
N ARG A 72 2.51 -13.36 35.26
CA ARG A 72 1.41 -14.26 35.66
C ARG A 72 0.09 -13.81 35.04
N ILE A 73 -0.26 -12.53 35.09
CA ILE A 73 -1.50 -12.00 34.52
C ILE A 73 -1.51 -12.20 32.99
N LYS A 74 -0.38 -11.97 32.31
CA LYS A 74 -0.23 -12.28 30.88
C LYS A 74 -0.51 -13.75 30.57
N GLN A 75 0.15 -14.67 31.27
CA GLN A 75 -0.08 -16.11 31.09
C GLN A 75 -1.53 -16.51 31.41
N ASN A 76 -2.12 -15.95 32.47
CA ASN A 76 -3.50 -16.20 32.86
C ASN A 76 -4.49 -15.69 31.80
N VAL A 77 -4.29 -14.49 31.23
CA VAL A 77 -5.14 -14.00 30.14
C VAL A 77 -4.97 -14.88 28.90
N SER A 78 -3.74 -15.20 28.46
CA SER A 78 -3.51 -16.10 27.32
C SER A 78 -4.19 -17.46 27.49
N GLN A 79 -4.25 -18.01 28.71
CA GLN A 79 -4.96 -19.25 29.03
C GLN A 79 -6.49 -19.11 29.06
N LEU A 80 -7.01 -17.92 29.34
CA LEU A 80 -8.45 -17.64 29.43
C LEU A 80 -9.08 -17.25 28.09
N THR A 81 -8.31 -16.65 27.18
CA THR A 81 -8.74 -16.28 25.82
C THR A 81 -8.38 -17.33 24.78
N GLY A 82 -7.27 -18.05 24.98
CA GLY A 82 -6.63 -18.88 23.94
C GLY A 82 -5.67 -18.11 23.02
N THR A 83 -5.48 -16.81 23.28
CA THR A 83 -4.77 -15.86 22.40
C THR A 83 -3.52 -15.32 23.12
N ASP A 84 -2.32 -15.47 22.54
CA ASP A 84 -1.07 -15.15 23.26
C ASP A 84 -0.78 -13.64 23.39
N VAL A 85 -1.08 -13.10 24.57
CA VAL A 85 -0.80 -11.71 24.94
C VAL A 85 0.50 -11.52 25.73
N THR A 86 1.35 -12.55 25.87
CA THR A 86 2.63 -12.42 26.62
C THR A 86 3.57 -11.38 26.03
N GLN A 87 3.52 -11.18 24.71
CA GLN A 87 4.32 -10.20 23.95
C GLN A 87 3.80 -8.76 24.04
N ALA A 88 2.69 -8.50 24.74
CA ALA A 88 2.15 -7.14 24.92
C ALA A 88 3.11 -6.24 25.73
N LYS A 89 3.43 -5.05 25.22
CA LYS A 89 4.32 -4.08 25.88
C LYS A 89 3.49 -3.17 26.80
N VAL A 90 3.76 -3.21 28.10
CA VAL A 90 3.01 -2.46 29.13
C VAL A 90 3.75 -1.19 29.53
N HIS A 91 3.14 -0.04 29.24
CA HIS A 91 3.66 1.29 29.54
C HIS A 91 2.99 1.83 30.81
N TYR A 92 3.57 1.54 31.97
CA TYR A 92 3.09 1.98 33.28
C TYR A 92 3.26 3.50 33.49
N ASN A 93 2.37 4.09 34.31
CA ASN A 93 2.36 5.51 34.66
C ASN A 93 2.31 6.45 33.43
N SER A 94 1.74 5.98 32.32
CA SER A 94 1.71 6.71 31.06
C SER A 94 0.70 7.86 31.11
N SER A 95 1.06 9.00 30.50
CA SER A 95 0.16 10.15 30.31
C SER A 95 -0.82 9.96 29.15
N LYS A 96 -0.64 8.92 28.31
CA LYS A 96 -1.42 8.69 27.09
C LYS A 96 -2.93 8.42 27.34
N PRO A 97 -3.37 7.64 28.34
CA PRO A 97 -4.81 7.42 28.59
C PRO A 97 -5.59 8.70 28.91
N ALA A 98 -4.95 9.69 29.53
CA ALA A 98 -5.57 10.98 29.85
C ALA A 98 -6.02 11.76 28.59
N GLN A 99 -5.39 11.53 27.44
CA GLN A 99 -5.80 12.12 26.15
C GLN A 99 -7.16 11.58 25.67
N PHE A 100 -7.56 10.40 26.16
CA PHE A 100 -8.83 9.72 25.87
C PHE A 100 -9.79 9.72 27.07
N LYS A 101 -9.42 10.37 28.19
CA LYS A 101 -10.13 10.37 29.49
C LYS A 101 -10.30 8.97 30.10
N ALA A 102 -9.46 8.01 29.70
CA ALA A 102 -9.49 6.62 30.16
C ALA A 102 -8.46 6.36 31.26
N GLU A 103 -8.65 5.28 32.02
CA GLU A 103 -7.72 4.87 33.09
C GLU A 103 -6.60 3.93 32.58
N GLY A 104 -6.88 3.19 31.52
CA GLY A 104 -5.95 2.46 30.67
C GLY A 104 -6.42 2.51 29.21
N ILE A 105 -5.53 2.19 28.27
CA ILE A 105 -5.87 1.96 26.85
C ILE A 105 -5.01 0.83 26.26
N ALA A 106 -5.60 0.07 25.33
CA ALA A 106 -4.94 -0.94 24.52
C ALA A 106 -5.00 -0.60 23.02
N GLN A 107 -3.86 -0.67 22.32
CA GLN A 107 -3.77 -0.45 20.86
C GLN A 107 -2.70 -1.36 20.23
N GLY A 108 -3.14 -2.44 19.59
CA GLY A 108 -2.29 -3.56 19.20
C GLY A 108 -1.56 -4.13 20.42
N ASN A 109 -0.32 -4.60 20.23
CA ASN A 109 0.50 -5.13 21.33
C ASN A 109 1.09 -4.03 22.27
N ASN A 110 0.43 -2.86 22.42
CA ASN A 110 0.82 -1.81 23.36
C ASN A 110 -0.34 -1.46 24.31
N ILE A 111 -0.07 -1.60 25.61
CA ILE A 111 -0.98 -1.22 26.70
C ILE A 111 -0.38 0.01 27.39
N HIS A 112 -1.19 1.03 27.66
CA HIS A 112 -0.77 2.19 28.46
C HIS A 112 -1.67 2.31 29.69
N LEU A 113 -1.08 2.26 30.89
CA LEU A 113 -1.80 2.38 32.15
C LEU A 113 -1.48 3.73 32.80
N ALA A 114 -2.50 4.45 33.27
CA ALA A 114 -2.30 5.71 33.97
C ALA A 114 -1.59 5.51 35.33
N PRO A 115 -1.04 6.56 35.97
CA PRO A 115 -0.41 6.45 37.27
C PRO A 115 -1.33 5.82 38.33
N GLY A 116 -0.86 4.75 38.98
CA GLY A 116 -1.64 4.01 39.99
C GLY A 116 -2.78 3.14 39.44
N LYS A 117 -2.74 2.75 38.16
CA LYS A 117 -3.80 1.95 37.50
C LYS A 117 -3.38 0.52 37.11
N THR A 118 -2.45 -0.08 37.86
CA THR A 118 -1.93 -1.44 37.59
C THR A 118 -2.99 -2.54 37.67
N GLN A 119 -4.05 -2.36 38.45
CA GLN A 119 -5.17 -3.29 38.59
C GLN A 119 -6.06 -3.45 37.33
N HIS A 120 -5.85 -2.65 36.28
CA HIS A 120 -6.57 -2.81 35.01
C HIS A 120 -5.76 -3.62 33.98
N LEU A 121 -4.56 -4.09 34.32
CA LEU A 121 -3.68 -4.82 33.42
C LEU A 121 -4.35 -6.06 32.79
N GLY A 122 -5.10 -6.88 33.55
CA GLY A 122 -5.80 -8.03 32.99
C GLY A 122 -6.91 -7.68 31.99
N HIS A 123 -7.55 -6.53 32.18
CA HIS A 123 -8.60 -5.99 31.31
C HIS A 123 -7.99 -5.45 30.00
N GLU A 124 -6.95 -4.61 30.09
CA GLU A 124 -6.23 -4.13 28.89
C GLU A 124 -5.56 -5.27 28.11
N LEU A 125 -5.07 -6.32 28.77
CA LEU A 125 -4.55 -7.52 28.11
C LEU A 125 -5.65 -8.30 27.37
N THR A 126 -6.88 -8.34 27.90
CA THR A 126 -8.01 -8.96 27.19
C THR A 126 -8.39 -8.15 25.95
N HIS A 127 -8.28 -6.82 25.98
CA HIS A 127 -8.40 -6.00 24.77
C HIS A 127 -7.32 -6.31 23.72
N VAL A 128 -6.07 -6.58 24.12
CA VAL A 128 -5.03 -7.04 23.17
C VAL A 128 -5.43 -8.38 22.53
N ALA A 129 -6.00 -9.32 23.31
CA ALA A 129 -6.51 -10.57 22.77
C ALA A 129 -7.66 -10.35 21.77
N GLN A 130 -8.69 -9.58 22.14
CA GLN A 130 -9.81 -9.23 21.25
C GLN A 130 -9.36 -8.57 19.94
N GLN A 131 -8.33 -7.72 19.99
CA GLN A 131 -7.75 -7.07 18.81
C GLN A 131 -6.96 -8.06 17.93
N GLN A 132 -6.22 -9.01 18.52
CA GLN A 132 -5.56 -10.10 17.78
C GLN A 132 -6.56 -11.10 17.17
N GLU A 133 -7.67 -11.37 17.87
CA GLU A 133 -8.80 -12.18 17.39
C GLU A 133 -9.61 -11.50 16.26
N GLY A 134 -9.29 -10.24 15.91
CA GLY A 134 -9.97 -9.50 14.86
C GLY A 134 -11.41 -9.09 15.18
N ARG A 135 -11.84 -9.22 16.45
CA ARG A 135 -13.22 -8.99 16.90
C ARG A 135 -13.57 -7.51 17.12
N VAL A 136 -12.60 -6.61 16.99
CA VAL A 136 -12.68 -5.19 17.38
C VAL A 136 -12.82 -4.28 16.15
N ALA A 137 -14.04 -3.84 15.87
CA ALA A 137 -14.33 -2.81 14.87
C ALA A 137 -14.47 -1.41 15.51
N PRO A 138 -14.19 -0.31 14.81
CA PRO A 138 -14.48 1.04 15.29
C PRO A 138 -15.98 1.23 15.59
N THR A 139 -16.31 1.77 16.76
CA THR A 139 -17.67 2.19 17.14
C THR A 139 -17.81 3.71 17.22
N THR A 140 -16.72 4.42 17.52
CA THR A 140 -16.65 5.89 17.61
C THR A 140 -15.28 6.40 17.14
N GLN A 141 -15.09 7.73 17.10
CA GLN A 141 -13.82 8.37 16.75
C GLN A 141 -13.56 9.56 17.68
N ALA A 142 -12.33 9.69 18.15
CA ALA A 142 -11.91 10.81 19.00
C ALA A 142 -11.60 12.08 18.20
N ASN A 143 -11.64 13.24 18.87
CA ASN A 143 -11.36 14.57 18.31
C ASN A 143 -9.93 14.73 17.70
N ASN A 144 -9.04 13.74 17.88
CA ASN A 144 -7.70 13.67 17.30
C ASN A 144 -7.61 12.72 16.09
N GLY A 145 -8.75 12.23 15.57
CA GLY A 145 -8.85 11.32 14.44
C GLY A 145 -8.71 9.83 14.77
N ALA A 146 -8.40 9.46 16.01
CA ALA A 146 -8.21 8.06 16.39
C ALA A 146 -9.55 7.30 16.49
N SER A 147 -9.63 6.15 15.80
CA SER A 147 -10.75 5.20 15.91
C SER A 147 -10.79 4.57 17.31
N ILE A 148 -11.98 4.52 17.90
CA ILE A 148 -12.23 3.92 19.22
C ILE A 148 -13.24 2.77 19.08
N ASN A 149 -13.06 1.70 19.85
CA ASN A 149 -14.10 0.72 20.15
C ASN A 149 -14.52 0.86 21.62
N ASN A 150 -15.83 0.78 21.86
CA ASN A 150 -16.45 0.76 23.19
C ASN A 150 -17.68 -0.19 23.22
N ASP A 151 -17.59 -1.36 22.57
CA ASP A 151 -18.69 -2.34 22.55
C ASP A 151 -18.93 -2.88 23.97
N PRO A 152 -20.11 -2.68 24.59
CA PRO A 152 -20.38 -3.12 25.96
C PRO A 152 -20.23 -4.63 26.19
N LYS A 153 -20.27 -5.46 25.14
CA LYS A 153 -20.00 -6.91 25.24
C LYS A 153 -18.51 -7.19 25.39
N LEU A 154 -17.66 -6.49 24.62
CA LEU A 154 -16.20 -6.64 24.65
C LEU A 154 -15.61 -6.01 25.92
N GLU A 155 -16.14 -4.85 26.35
CA GLU A 155 -15.79 -4.23 27.63
C GLU A 155 -16.10 -5.17 28.81
N LYS A 156 -17.29 -5.80 28.81
CA LYS A 156 -17.67 -6.76 29.85
C LYS A 156 -16.80 -8.02 29.83
N GLU A 157 -16.54 -8.59 28.66
CA GLU A 157 -15.64 -9.74 28.51
C GLU A 157 -14.23 -9.42 29.04
N ALA A 158 -13.73 -8.21 28.80
CA ALA A 158 -12.45 -7.75 29.33
C ALA A 158 -12.47 -7.55 30.85
N ASP A 159 -13.58 -7.11 31.45
CA ASP A 159 -13.73 -7.08 32.92
C ASP A 159 -13.82 -8.49 33.53
N ASP A 160 -14.64 -9.39 32.96
CA ASP A 160 -14.84 -10.75 33.46
C ASP A 160 -13.54 -11.59 33.36
N ILE A 161 -12.83 -11.53 32.22
CA ILE A 161 -11.55 -12.22 32.03
C ILE A 161 -10.43 -11.54 32.82
N GLY A 162 -10.36 -10.20 32.84
CA GLY A 162 -9.36 -9.46 33.59
C GLY A 162 -9.42 -9.75 35.10
N ALA A 163 -10.61 -9.71 35.71
CA ALA A 163 -10.81 -10.04 37.11
C ALA A 163 -10.39 -11.50 37.42
N LYS A 164 -10.77 -12.44 36.55
CA LYS A 164 -10.41 -13.87 36.69
C LYS A 164 -8.90 -14.10 36.58
N ALA A 165 -8.22 -13.40 35.65
CA ALA A 165 -6.77 -13.47 35.48
C ALA A 165 -5.99 -12.93 36.69
N HIS A 166 -6.52 -11.93 37.39
CA HIS A 166 -5.95 -11.43 38.65
C HIS A 166 -6.15 -12.41 39.83
N GLN A 167 -7.20 -13.24 39.82
CA GLN A 167 -7.51 -14.20 40.89
C GLN A 167 -6.78 -15.55 40.74
N MET A 168 -6.37 -15.93 39.53
CA MET A 168 -5.63 -17.17 39.25
C MET A 168 -4.24 -17.14 39.91
N SER A 169 -4.11 -17.92 40.99
CA SER A 169 -2.87 -18.16 41.74
C SER A 169 -2.10 -19.36 41.16
N ALA A 170 -0.77 -19.35 41.25
CA ALA A 170 0.09 -20.32 40.58
C ALA A 170 0.03 -21.73 41.19
N SER A 171 -0.67 -22.64 40.52
CA SER A 171 -0.38 -24.07 40.58
C SER A 171 0.85 -24.41 39.73
N ASN A 172 1.63 -25.41 40.14
CA ASN A 172 2.99 -25.62 39.64
C ASN A 172 3.03 -26.12 38.17
N PRO A 173 4.12 -25.86 37.41
CA PRO A 173 4.09 -25.89 35.96
C PRO A 173 4.24 -27.30 35.37
N MET A 174 3.50 -27.58 34.30
CA MET A 174 3.78 -28.70 33.40
C MET A 174 4.80 -28.23 32.34
N GLN A 175 5.94 -28.93 32.26
CA GLN A 175 7.09 -28.50 31.47
C GLN A 175 6.83 -28.60 29.96
N LEU A 176 6.71 -27.46 29.27
CA LEU A 176 7.16 -27.40 27.87
C LEU A 176 8.69 -27.41 27.87
N LYS A 177 9.28 -28.43 27.24
CA LYS A 177 10.73 -28.47 27.03
C LYS A 177 11.11 -27.49 25.93
N THR A 178 12.08 -26.63 26.21
CA THR A 178 12.69 -25.70 25.26
C THR A 178 13.55 -26.46 24.25
N SER A 179 13.25 -26.28 22.96
CA SER A 179 14.13 -26.61 21.82
C SER A 179 14.01 -25.51 20.77
N ASP A 180 14.75 -24.42 21.01
CA ASP A 180 15.25 -23.40 20.08
C ASP A 180 14.56 -23.24 18.70
N ASN A 181 13.83 -22.12 18.52
CA ASN A 181 14.25 -21.04 17.61
C ASN A 181 13.36 -19.77 17.72
N ALA A 182 13.87 -18.64 17.22
CA ALA A 182 13.20 -17.33 17.18
C ALA A 182 11.91 -17.37 16.32
N SER A 183 10.75 -16.81 16.67
CA SER A 183 10.40 -15.47 17.20
C SER A 183 10.50 -14.33 16.16
N GLN A 184 9.40 -14.06 15.44
CA GLN A 184 9.20 -12.84 14.63
C GLN A 184 8.41 -11.77 15.42
N GLY A 185 8.67 -10.48 15.19
CA GLY A 185 8.24 -9.38 16.09
C GLY A 185 7.72 -8.07 15.47
N ALA A 186 7.35 -8.08 14.18
CA ALA A 186 6.53 -7.06 13.48
C ALA A 186 6.91 -5.56 13.59
N GLY A 187 7.88 -5.12 12.76
CA GLY A 187 8.00 -3.77 12.22
C GLY A 187 8.14 -3.82 10.68
N ALA A 188 7.26 -3.09 9.98
CA ALA A 188 6.79 -3.39 8.62
C ALA A 188 6.09 -4.76 8.51
N SER A 189 4.93 -4.79 7.86
CA SER A 189 4.03 -5.95 7.85
C SER A 189 4.66 -7.15 7.16
N ALA A 190 4.96 -8.21 7.93
CA ALA A 190 5.12 -9.54 7.37
C ALA A 190 3.72 -10.02 6.96
N ILE A 191 3.49 -10.27 5.67
CA ILE A 191 2.22 -10.87 5.24
C ILE A 191 2.26 -12.36 5.57
N VAL A 192 1.48 -12.75 6.57
CA VAL A 192 0.87 -14.09 6.59
C VAL A 192 -0.21 -14.07 5.52
N GLN A 193 0.03 -14.80 4.45
CA GLN A 193 -0.81 -14.78 3.26
C GLN A 193 -2.19 -15.37 3.58
N LYS A 194 -3.25 -14.82 2.97
CA LYS A 194 -4.60 -15.32 3.21
C LYS A 194 -4.83 -16.66 2.46
N LYS A 195 -4.45 -17.73 3.16
CA LYS A 195 -5.15 -19.04 3.24
C LYS A 195 -6.67 -18.81 3.16
N GLY A 196 -7.43 -19.73 2.59
CA GLY A 196 -8.89 -19.63 2.52
C GLY A 196 -9.51 -19.30 3.88
N SER A 197 -10.65 -18.61 3.83
CA SER A 197 -11.16 -17.82 4.97
C SER A 197 -11.48 -18.61 6.25
N THR A 198 -11.53 -19.94 6.16
CA THR A 198 -11.78 -20.85 7.28
C THR A 198 -10.51 -21.69 7.52
N PRO A 199 -10.03 -21.85 8.77
CA PRO A 199 -9.11 -22.94 9.09
C PRO A 199 -9.80 -24.26 8.74
N LEU A 200 -9.04 -25.27 8.30
CA LEU A 200 -9.65 -26.53 7.86
C LEU A 200 -10.16 -27.38 9.04
N MET A 201 -9.53 -27.27 10.22
CA MET A 201 -9.92 -28.05 11.40
C MET A 201 -11.38 -27.85 11.85
N PRO A 202 -11.93 -26.63 12.03
CA PRO A 202 -13.34 -26.44 12.38
C PRO A 202 -14.33 -27.17 11.46
N GLU A 203 -14.20 -27.02 10.15
CA GLU A 203 -15.05 -27.71 9.15
C GLU A 203 -14.91 -29.24 9.26
N ILE A 204 -13.68 -29.72 9.41
CA ILE A 204 -13.35 -31.15 9.43
C ILE A 204 -13.75 -31.85 10.74
N VAL A 205 -13.49 -31.24 11.90
CA VAL A 205 -13.54 -31.91 13.21
C VAL A 205 -14.96 -32.16 13.70
N GLU A 206 -15.89 -31.22 13.45
CA GLU A 206 -17.32 -31.41 13.79
C GLU A 206 -17.87 -32.63 13.03
N SER A 207 -17.54 -32.74 11.74
CA SER A 207 -17.93 -33.88 10.88
C SER A 207 -17.28 -35.22 11.25
N VAL A 208 -16.03 -35.21 11.76
CA VAL A 208 -15.30 -36.43 12.14
C VAL A 208 -15.74 -36.99 13.49
N THR A 209 -16.10 -36.12 14.43
CA THR A 209 -16.30 -36.52 15.84
C THR A 209 -17.63 -37.26 16.04
N ASP A 210 -18.72 -36.76 15.48
CA ASP A 210 -20.06 -37.37 15.63
C ASP A 210 -20.19 -38.71 14.86
N ALA A 211 -19.54 -38.83 13.70
CA ALA A 211 -19.68 -39.98 12.80
C ALA A 211 -19.10 -41.30 13.37
N LEU A 212 -18.39 -41.26 14.51
CA LEU A 212 -17.48 -42.32 14.96
C LEU A 212 -17.59 -42.64 16.46
N SER A 213 -18.80 -42.75 16.98
CA SER A 213 -19.08 -43.19 18.37
C SER A 213 -18.72 -44.67 18.69
N THR A 214 -17.86 -45.31 17.90
CA THR A 214 -17.25 -46.63 18.18
C THR A 214 -15.78 -46.64 17.72
N PRO A 215 -14.88 -47.39 18.38
CA PRO A 215 -13.45 -47.38 18.03
C PRO A 215 -13.22 -47.86 16.59
N PRO A 216 -12.62 -47.03 15.72
CA PRO A 216 -12.47 -47.37 14.30
C PRO A 216 -11.47 -48.53 14.11
N PRO A 217 -11.62 -49.36 13.05
CA PRO A 217 -10.63 -50.37 12.69
C PRO A 217 -9.24 -49.74 12.50
N ILE A 218 -8.17 -50.48 12.81
CA ILE A 218 -6.79 -49.99 12.87
C ILE A 218 -6.38 -49.19 11.60
N HIS A 219 -6.77 -49.66 10.41
CA HIS A 219 -6.49 -48.97 9.15
C HIS A 219 -7.20 -47.60 9.01
N LEU A 220 -8.41 -47.45 9.56
CA LEU A 220 -9.16 -46.20 9.58
C LEU A 220 -8.58 -45.23 10.64
N HIS A 221 -8.15 -45.73 11.80
CA HIS A 221 -7.39 -44.92 12.77
C HIS A 221 -6.09 -44.37 12.18
N THR A 222 -5.29 -45.20 11.52
CA THR A 222 -4.04 -44.75 10.85
C THR A 222 -4.31 -43.77 9.71
N PHE A 223 -5.44 -43.89 9.00
CA PHE A 223 -5.88 -42.90 8.01
C PHE A 223 -6.22 -41.56 8.67
N GLN A 224 -7.03 -41.56 9.73
CA GLN A 224 -7.43 -40.35 10.48
C GLN A 224 -6.23 -39.59 11.03
N GLN A 225 -5.30 -40.29 11.71
CA GLN A 225 -4.11 -39.67 12.27
C GLN A 225 -3.25 -38.97 11.21
N ARG A 226 -3.15 -39.54 10.00
CA ARG A 226 -2.40 -38.93 8.88
C ARG A 226 -3.10 -37.69 8.32
N ILE A 227 -4.43 -37.71 8.20
CA ILE A 227 -5.20 -36.53 7.78
C ILE A 227 -5.15 -35.44 8.85
N ILE A 228 -5.43 -35.75 10.12
CA ILE A 228 -5.36 -34.80 11.24
C ILE A 228 -3.95 -34.18 11.35
N HIS A 229 -2.89 -34.95 11.13
CA HIS A 229 -1.53 -34.42 11.11
C HIS A 229 -1.29 -33.44 9.95
N LEU A 230 -1.73 -33.77 8.72
CA LEU A 230 -1.56 -32.87 7.56
C LEU A 230 -2.44 -31.62 7.64
N VAL A 231 -3.67 -31.74 8.15
CA VAL A 231 -4.56 -30.60 8.40
C VAL A 231 -3.93 -29.69 9.47
N ASN A 232 -3.36 -30.24 10.55
CA ASN A 232 -2.62 -29.45 11.54
C ASN A 232 -1.38 -28.78 10.93
N ALA A 233 -0.61 -29.48 10.10
CA ALA A 233 0.55 -28.91 9.40
C ALA A 233 0.16 -27.78 8.44
N TYR A 234 -1.05 -27.83 7.88
CA TYR A 234 -1.61 -26.82 6.99
C TYR A 234 -2.25 -25.63 7.72
N ASP A 235 -2.92 -25.86 8.85
CA ASP A 235 -3.53 -24.82 9.68
C ASP A 235 -2.51 -24.06 10.54
N ASN A 236 -1.41 -24.71 10.93
CA ASN A 236 -0.31 -24.10 11.69
C ASN A 236 0.93 -23.80 10.83
N SER A 237 0.80 -23.76 9.50
CA SER A 237 1.93 -23.44 8.60
C SER A 237 2.38 -21.99 8.78
N THR A 238 3.63 -21.79 9.16
CA THR A 238 4.30 -20.48 9.07
C THR A 238 4.85 -20.20 7.67
N ASP A 239 4.78 -21.17 6.75
CA ASP A 239 5.08 -20.99 5.34
C ASP A 239 3.80 -20.57 4.59
N GLY A 240 3.78 -19.32 4.12
CA GLY A 240 2.68 -18.72 3.38
C GLY A 240 2.62 -19.14 1.91
N ARG A 241 3.71 -19.70 1.34
CA ARG A 241 3.86 -19.90 -0.11
C ARG A 241 2.74 -20.77 -0.68
N PRO A 242 1.96 -20.31 -1.68
CA PRO A 242 0.86 -21.07 -2.25
C PRO A 242 1.26 -22.44 -2.81
N SER A 243 2.52 -22.63 -3.23
CA SER A 243 3.04 -23.92 -3.70
C SER A 243 3.20 -24.97 -2.59
N GLU A 244 3.66 -24.59 -1.38
CA GLU A 244 3.69 -25.51 -0.23
C GLU A 244 2.29 -25.81 0.29
N GLN A 245 1.43 -24.78 0.30
CA GLN A 245 0.03 -24.92 0.65
C GLN A 245 -0.70 -25.87 -0.31
N ALA A 246 -0.52 -25.71 -1.63
CA ALA A 246 -1.05 -26.62 -2.65
C ALA A 246 -0.48 -28.04 -2.48
N ARG A 247 0.82 -28.18 -2.22
CA ARG A 247 1.46 -29.48 -1.98
C ARG A 247 0.84 -30.21 -0.78
N LEU A 248 0.56 -29.52 0.33
CA LEU A 248 -0.10 -30.11 1.51
C LEU A 248 -1.55 -30.54 1.19
N LEU A 249 -2.31 -29.68 0.49
CA LEU A 249 -3.68 -30.00 0.06
C LEU A 249 -3.73 -31.18 -0.90
N GLN A 250 -2.79 -31.29 -1.83
CA GLN A 250 -2.70 -32.43 -2.75
C GLN A 250 -2.37 -33.73 -2.00
N GLN A 251 -1.42 -33.71 -1.06
CA GLN A 251 -1.11 -34.88 -0.23
C GLN A 251 -2.34 -35.36 0.58
N MET A 252 -3.18 -34.43 1.06
CA MET A 252 -4.45 -34.79 1.70
C MET A 252 -5.44 -35.41 0.69
N LEU A 253 -5.64 -34.80 -0.48
CA LEU A 253 -6.52 -35.31 -1.54
C LEU A 253 -6.12 -36.71 -2.04
N ASP A 254 -4.82 -36.97 -2.15
CA ASP A 254 -4.26 -38.28 -2.53
C ASP A 254 -4.54 -39.33 -1.45
N ILE A 255 -4.32 -39.01 -0.16
CA ILE A 255 -4.58 -39.93 0.94
C ILE A 255 -6.08 -40.27 1.05
N VAL A 256 -6.97 -39.27 0.96
CA VAL A 256 -8.44 -39.49 0.96
C VAL A 256 -8.91 -40.26 -0.29
N SER A 257 -8.19 -40.18 -1.41
CA SER A 257 -8.50 -40.93 -2.62
C SER A 257 -8.00 -42.38 -2.59
N ASN A 258 -6.76 -42.60 -2.14
CA ASN A 258 -6.17 -43.93 -2.03
C ASN A 258 -6.86 -44.78 -0.95
N TYR A 259 -7.28 -44.18 0.18
CA TYR A 259 -8.07 -44.89 1.20
C TYR A 259 -9.44 -45.35 0.65
N HIS A 260 -10.08 -44.51 -0.18
CA HIS A 260 -11.35 -44.86 -0.80
C HIS A 260 -11.20 -46.02 -1.79
N TYR A 261 -10.18 -45.97 -2.65
CA TYR A 261 -9.92 -46.96 -3.70
C TYR A 261 -9.43 -48.31 -3.15
N GLY A 262 -8.42 -48.33 -2.30
CA GLY A 262 -7.85 -49.59 -1.78
C GLY A 262 -8.84 -50.43 -0.95
N ARG A 263 -9.88 -49.80 -0.39
CA ARG A 263 -11.00 -50.52 0.23
C ARG A 263 -11.95 -51.17 -0.78
N ILE A 264 -12.16 -50.55 -1.95
CA ILE A 264 -12.94 -51.14 -3.04
C ILE A 264 -12.20 -52.35 -3.60
N GLU A 265 -10.89 -52.26 -3.83
CA GLU A 265 -10.06 -53.39 -4.29
C GLU A 265 -10.08 -54.58 -3.31
N GLN A 266 -10.11 -54.33 -2.00
CA GLN A 266 -10.20 -55.36 -0.96
C GLN A 266 -11.63 -55.91 -0.77
N GLY A 267 -12.62 -55.47 -1.55
CA GLY A 267 -14.03 -55.82 -1.35
C GLY A 267 -14.66 -55.24 -0.07
N LEU A 268 -13.95 -54.37 0.64
CA LEU A 268 -14.33 -53.79 1.93
C LEU A 268 -15.17 -52.53 1.73
N GLY A 269 -16.46 -52.72 1.44
CA GLY A 269 -17.44 -51.63 1.35
C GLY A 269 -17.33 -50.61 2.50
N HIS A 270 -17.57 -49.33 2.17
CA HIS A 270 -17.64 -48.24 3.15
C HIS A 270 -19.07 -48.15 3.73
N SER A 271 -19.23 -47.65 4.96
CA SER A 271 -20.56 -47.27 5.45
C SER A 271 -21.06 -46.00 4.74
N ARG A 272 -22.36 -45.71 4.79
CA ARG A 272 -22.94 -44.53 4.15
C ARG A 272 -22.36 -43.24 4.74
N GLU A 273 -22.15 -43.24 6.04
CA GLU A 273 -21.61 -42.16 6.87
C GLU A 273 -20.13 -41.94 6.52
N ALA A 274 -19.35 -43.03 6.40
CA ALA A 274 -17.95 -42.97 5.96
C ALA A 274 -17.81 -42.43 4.53
N LEU A 275 -18.73 -42.77 3.62
CA LEU A 275 -18.79 -42.17 2.27
C LEU A 275 -19.13 -40.69 2.33
N GLN A 276 -20.17 -40.29 3.08
CA GLN A 276 -20.56 -38.89 3.25
C GLN A 276 -19.39 -38.04 3.79
N LEU A 277 -18.69 -38.55 4.81
CA LEU A 277 -17.50 -37.91 5.37
C LEU A 277 -16.38 -37.78 4.34
N ILE A 278 -16.04 -38.85 3.60
CA ILE A 278 -15.05 -38.83 2.51
C ILE A 278 -15.43 -37.82 1.41
N HIS A 279 -16.71 -37.73 1.04
CA HIS A 279 -17.19 -36.76 0.06
C HIS A 279 -17.06 -35.32 0.58
N TYR A 280 -17.44 -35.07 1.84
CA TYR A 280 -17.34 -33.77 2.50
C TYR A 280 -15.88 -33.27 2.59
N PHE A 281 -14.96 -34.12 3.09
CA PHE A 281 -13.51 -33.86 3.07
C PHE A 281 -13.02 -33.48 1.68
N LYS A 282 -13.44 -34.22 0.63
CA LYS A 282 -13.05 -33.93 -0.75
C LYS A 282 -13.68 -32.64 -1.30
N SER A 283 -14.83 -32.16 -0.81
CA SER A 283 -15.34 -30.84 -1.18
C SER A 283 -14.53 -29.72 -0.53
N VAL A 284 -14.27 -29.80 0.79
CA VAL A 284 -13.47 -28.81 1.54
C VAL A 284 -12.08 -28.66 0.92
N LEU A 285 -11.34 -29.78 0.80
CA LEU A 285 -9.99 -29.78 0.23
C LEU A 285 -9.93 -29.31 -1.24
N ARG A 286 -11.01 -29.50 -2.01
CA ARG A 286 -11.07 -29.00 -3.40
C ARG A 286 -11.40 -27.52 -3.48
N ALA A 287 -12.29 -27.00 -2.61
CA ALA A 287 -12.56 -25.57 -2.53
C ALA A 287 -11.28 -24.81 -2.16
N GLU A 288 -10.54 -25.31 -1.18
CA GLU A 288 -9.26 -24.71 -0.78
C GLU A 288 -8.18 -24.83 -1.86
N MET A 289 -8.09 -25.98 -2.54
CA MET A 289 -7.19 -26.17 -3.69
C MET A 289 -7.52 -25.23 -4.87
N VAL A 290 -8.80 -24.87 -5.08
CA VAL A 290 -9.17 -23.87 -6.10
C VAL A 290 -8.65 -22.48 -5.73
N THR A 291 -8.74 -22.09 -4.46
CA THR A 291 -8.19 -20.81 -3.95
C THR A 291 -6.66 -20.80 -4.01
N VAL A 292 -6.00 -21.74 -3.34
CA VAL A 292 -4.54 -21.79 -3.18
C VAL A 292 -3.84 -22.10 -4.51
N GLY A 293 -4.30 -23.11 -5.24
CA GLY A 293 -3.78 -23.39 -6.59
C GLY A 293 -4.11 -22.26 -7.58
N GLY A 294 -5.15 -21.46 -7.32
CA GLY A 294 -5.41 -20.20 -8.03
C GLY A 294 -4.34 -19.16 -7.77
N GLN A 295 -3.96 -18.93 -6.51
CA GLN A 295 -2.86 -18.05 -6.11
C GLN A 295 -1.52 -18.54 -6.70
N GLU A 296 -1.23 -19.85 -6.63
CA GLU A 296 0.00 -20.44 -7.20
C GLU A 296 0.08 -20.25 -8.71
N ARG A 297 -0.98 -20.56 -9.47
CA ARG A 297 -1.02 -20.32 -10.92
C ARG A 297 -0.85 -18.83 -11.24
N ARG A 298 -1.59 -17.95 -10.56
CA ARG A 298 -1.47 -16.50 -10.71
C ARG A 298 -0.02 -16.00 -10.49
N LEU A 299 0.65 -16.48 -9.45
CA LEU A 299 2.05 -16.15 -9.19
C LEU A 299 2.95 -16.65 -10.33
N ASN A 300 2.80 -17.91 -10.75
CA ASN A 300 3.60 -18.48 -11.85
C ASN A 300 3.37 -17.76 -13.19
N ASP A 301 2.11 -17.56 -13.59
CA ASP A 301 1.72 -16.98 -14.88
C ASP A 301 2.15 -15.52 -15.04
N TYR A 302 2.21 -14.75 -13.94
CA TYR A 302 2.63 -13.34 -13.94
C TYR A 302 4.10 -13.10 -13.54
N THR A 303 4.88 -14.15 -13.21
CA THR A 303 6.33 -14.04 -12.89
C THR A 303 7.25 -14.90 -13.77
N LYS A 304 6.69 -15.64 -14.75
CA LYS A 304 7.43 -16.54 -15.66
C LYS A 304 8.50 -15.86 -16.52
N ASP A 305 8.31 -14.58 -16.86
CA ASP A 305 9.16 -13.79 -17.76
C ASP A 305 8.97 -12.29 -17.49
N ASN A 306 9.80 -11.44 -18.11
CA ASN A 306 9.81 -9.99 -17.88
C ASN A 306 8.59 -9.24 -18.45
N ASP A 307 7.84 -9.85 -19.37
CA ASP A 307 6.68 -9.22 -19.99
C ASP A 307 5.38 -9.60 -19.23
N ALA A 308 5.41 -10.69 -18.45
CA ALA A 308 4.31 -11.21 -17.66
C ALA A 308 3.73 -10.25 -16.58
N PRO A 309 4.54 -9.42 -15.86
CA PRO A 309 4.00 -8.40 -14.96
C PRO A 309 3.10 -7.35 -15.65
N TYR A 310 3.35 -7.01 -16.92
CA TYR A 310 2.44 -6.14 -17.67
C TYR A 310 1.09 -6.83 -17.96
N LYS A 311 1.09 -8.16 -18.10
CA LYS A 311 -0.13 -8.94 -18.29
C LYS A 311 -0.98 -8.95 -17.02
N GLN A 312 -0.34 -8.97 -15.84
CA GLN A 312 -1.04 -8.73 -14.56
C GLN A 312 -1.79 -7.39 -14.58
N MET A 313 -1.10 -6.31 -14.96
CA MET A 313 -1.69 -4.97 -15.01
C MET A 313 -2.93 -4.92 -15.91
N THR A 314 -2.87 -5.46 -17.14
CA THR A 314 -4.03 -5.45 -18.05
C THR A 314 -5.14 -6.42 -17.68
N ASP A 315 -4.84 -7.48 -16.92
CA ASP A 315 -5.83 -8.48 -16.52
C ASP A 315 -6.59 -8.09 -15.24
N GLU A 316 -5.92 -7.41 -14.32
CA GLU A 316 -6.42 -7.18 -12.95
C GLU A 316 -6.57 -5.70 -12.56
N GLY A 317 -5.80 -4.79 -13.19
CA GLY A 317 -5.73 -3.38 -12.78
C GLY A 317 -6.97 -2.59 -13.17
N MET A 318 -7.66 -2.02 -12.17
CA MET A 318 -8.92 -1.29 -12.39
C MET A 318 -8.80 -0.14 -13.38
N LEU A 319 -7.67 0.59 -13.39
CA LEU A 319 -7.48 1.78 -14.23
C LEU A 319 -7.44 1.41 -15.72
N TRP A 320 -6.63 0.41 -16.09
CA TRP A 320 -6.41 0.00 -17.48
C TRP A 320 -7.66 -0.62 -18.13
N LYS A 321 -8.61 -1.07 -17.30
CA LYS A 321 -9.83 -1.77 -17.71
C LYS A 321 -11.11 -0.94 -17.50
N HIS A 322 -11.00 0.30 -17.04
CA HIS A 322 -12.16 1.11 -16.72
C HIS A 322 -12.87 1.57 -17.99
N GLU A 323 -14.19 1.33 -18.10
CA GLU A 323 -14.99 1.68 -19.28
C GLU A 323 -14.86 3.17 -19.66
N SER A 324 -14.88 4.05 -18.66
CA SER A 324 -14.73 5.51 -18.83
C SER A 324 -13.31 5.96 -19.19
N TYR A 325 -12.30 5.08 -19.13
CA TYR A 325 -10.97 5.41 -19.66
C TYR A 325 -10.98 5.19 -21.17
N GLU A 326 -10.92 6.29 -21.93
CA GLU A 326 -10.92 6.30 -23.40
C GLU A 326 -9.94 5.30 -24.02
N HIS A 327 -8.77 5.12 -23.39
CA HIS A 327 -7.68 4.26 -23.84
C HIS A 327 -7.56 2.98 -22.98
N ASN A 328 -8.68 2.41 -22.52
CA ASN A 328 -8.69 1.12 -21.83
C ASN A 328 -8.25 -0.05 -22.76
N THR A 329 -7.97 -1.20 -22.16
CA THR A 329 -7.47 -2.40 -22.87
C THR A 329 -8.44 -2.96 -23.92
N GLU A 330 -9.75 -2.75 -23.75
CA GLU A 330 -10.78 -3.21 -24.69
C GLU A 330 -10.84 -2.30 -25.91
N ASN A 331 -10.91 -0.98 -25.70
CA ASN A 331 -10.92 0.03 -26.76
C ASN A 331 -9.64 -0.02 -27.63
N ILE A 332 -8.48 -0.27 -27.02
CA ILE A 332 -7.20 -0.42 -27.74
C ILE A 332 -7.05 -1.83 -28.36
N GLY A 333 -7.78 -2.84 -27.88
CA GLY A 333 -7.67 -4.22 -28.35
C GLY A 333 -6.32 -4.90 -28.07
N LYS A 334 -5.57 -4.43 -27.06
CA LYS A 334 -4.25 -4.96 -26.68
C LYS A 334 -4.21 -5.31 -25.18
N THR A 335 -3.41 -6.30 -24.82
CA THR A 335 -3.14 -6.67 -23.41
C THR A 335 -1.65 -6.90 -23.19
N GLY A 336 -1.22 -7.01 -21.93
CA GLY A 336 0.19 -7.14 -21.56
C GLY A 336 1.03 -5.96 -22.01
N LYS A 337 2.32 -6.20 -22.22
CA LYS A 337 3.30 -5.16 -22.56
C LYS A 337 2.96 -4.39 -23.84
N ALA A 338 2.39 -5.06 -24.85
CA ALA A 338 1.96 -4.45 -26.12
C ALA A 338 0.90 -3.35 -25.96
N TYR A 339 0.12 -3.37 -24.87
CA TYR A 339 -0.78 -2.27 -24.50
C TYR A 339 -0.01 -1.04 -24.00
N PHE A 340 0.96 -1.23 -23.10
CA PHE A 340 1.79 -0.14 -22.57
C PHE A 340 2.76 0.43 -23.59
N GLU A 341 3.32 -0.41 -24.47
CA GLU A 341 4.11 0.02 -25.64
C GLU A 341 3.27 0.91 -26.57
N HIS A 342 1.97 0.65 -26.71
CA HIS A 342 1.07 1.49 -27.49
C HIS A 342 0.73 2.82 -26.80
N LEU A 343 0.58 2.84 -25.46
CA LEU A 343 0.43 4.11 -24.71
C LEU A 343 1.72 4.96 -24.80
N SER A 344 2.89 4.32 -24.80
CA SER A 344 4.20 4.95 -25.02
C SER A 344 4.35 5.50 -26.45
N GLU A 345 3.88 4.75 -27.46
CA GLU A 345 3.78 5.16 -28.86
C GLU A 345 2.91 6.40 -29.01
N MET A 346 1.65 6.38 -28.52
CA MET A 346 0.75 7.54 -28.51
C MET A 346 1.37 8.77 -27.84
N ASN A 347 2.12 8.59 -26.75
CA ASN A 347 2.81 9.68 -26.05
C ASN A 347 3.84 10.35 -26.98
N ARG A 348 4.74 9.56 -27.59
CA ARG A 348 5.74 10.07 -28.54
C ARG A 348 5.11 10.69 -29.79
N ASP A 349 4.03 10.12 -30.29
CA ASP A 349 3.36 10.63 -31.49
C ASP A 349 2.73 11.99 -31.22
N SER A 350 2.04 12.17 -30.09
CA SER A 350 1.50 13.48 -29.68
C SER A 350 2.60 14.54 -29.48
N MET A 351 3.77 14.17 -28.95
CA MET A 351 4.93 15.06 -28.88
C MET A 351 5.53 15.37 -30.26
N THR A 352 5.45 14.42 -31.20
CA THR A 352 5.96 14.58 -32.58
C THR A 352 5.02 15.42 -33.45
N GLU A 353 3.74 15.46 -33.12
CA GLU A 353 2.74 16.37 -33.68
C GLU A 353 2.97 17.80 -33.16
N GLU A 354 3.04 18.00 -31.84
CA GLU A 354 3.30 19.32 -31.23
C GLU A 354 4.62 19.97 -31.70
N ILE A 355 5.66 19.17 -31.95
CA ILE A 355 6.93 19.66 -32.53
C ILE A 355 6.72 20.31 -33.91
N LYS A 356 5.90 19.69 -34.78
CA LYS A 356 5.64 20.18 -36.13
C LYS A 356 4.73 21.41 -36.10
N ASP A 357 3.68 21.36 -35.29
CA ASP A 357 2.70 22.44 -35.15
C ASP A 357 3.30 23.74 -34.58
N ASN A 358 4.51 23.68 -34.00
CA ASN A 358 5.26 24.81 -33.47
C ASN A 358 6.59 25.07 -34.20
N ASP A 359 6.83 24.44 -35.36
CA ASP A 359 8.07 24.49 -36.16
C ASP A 359 9.36 24.21 -35.35
N LEU A 360 9.27 23.44 -34.24
CA LEU A 360 10.34 23.30 -33.25
C LEU A 360 11.54 22.50 -33.75
N ASP A 361 11.37 21.67 -34.76
CA ASP A 361 12.48 20.97 -35.43
C ASP A 361 13.35 21.92 -36.28
N THR A 362 12.76 23.01 -36.81
CA THR A 362 13.50 24.07 -37.52
C THR A 362 14.27 25.01 -36.58
N GLN A 363 13.83 25.12 -35.32
CA GLN A 363 14.43 26.01 -34.32
C GLN A 363 15.72 25.40 -33.74
N GLU A 364 16.89 25.84 -34.22
CA GLU A 364 18.22 25.29 -33.88
C GLU A 364 18.42 24.87 -32.41
N TRP A 365 17.91 25.68 -31.46
CA TRP A 365 18.06 25.42 -30.02
C TRP A 365 17.39 24.12 -29.55
N PHE A 366 16.28 23.69 -30.16
CA PHE A 366 15.42 22.63 -29.65
C PHE A 366 15.99 21.23 -29.97
N PRO A 367 16.37 20.87 -31.21
CA PRO A 367 17.08 19.61 -31.47
C PRO A 367 18.40 19.51 -30.71
N GLN A 368 19.11 20.64 -30.53
CA GLN A 368 20.32 20.70 -29.69
C GLN A 368 20.00 20.44 -28.21
N PHE A 369 18.92 21.03 -27.66
CA PHE A 369 18.48 20.79 -26.29
C PHE A 369 18.11 19.31 -26.08
N VAL A 370 17.27 18.73 -26.93
CA VAL A 370 16.84 17.32 -26.82
C VAL A 370 18.04 16.39 -26.89
N LYS A 371 19.03 16.65 -27.77
CA LYS A 371 20.28 15.88 -27.82
C LYS A 371 21.11 16.00 -26.54
N ARG A 372 21.24 17.20 -25.93
CA ARG A 372 21.91 17.36 -24.62
C ARG A 372 21.16 16.64 -23.51
N ALA A 373 19.82 16.69 -23.52
CA ALA A 373 18.96 16.03 -22.55
C ALA A 373 19.09 14.50 -22.62
N GLN A 374 19.03 13.89 -23.82
CA GLN A 374 19.31 12.46 -24.02
C GLN A 374 20.70 12.08 -23.53
N THR A 375 21.72 12.90 -23.85
CA THR A 375 23.10 12.67 -23.40
C THR A 375 23.21 12.67 -21.87
N ALA A 376 22.60 13.65 -21.19
CA ALA A 376 22.54 13.70 -19.72
C ALA A 376 21.77 12.51 -19.12
N LEU A 377 20.62 12.14 -19.69
CA LEU A 377 19.82 11.02 -19.19
C LEU A 377 20.53 9.66 -19.36
N SER A 378 21.43 9.52 -20.34
CA SER A 378 22.20 8.27 -20.51
C SER A 378 23.16 7.95 -19.36
N SER A 379 23.55 8.95 -18.55
CA SER A 379 24.34 8.77 -17.33
C SER A 379 23.52 8.84 -16.03
N ALA A 380 22.17 8.85 -16.11
CA ALA A 380 21.31 8.78 -14.94
C ALA A 380 21.40 7.42 -14.22
N VAL A 381 20.98 7.39 -12.96
CA VAL A 381 20.84 6.17 -12.14
C VAL A 381 19.39 5.91 -11.78
N VAL A 382 19.05 4.63 -11.60
CA VAL A 382 17.84 4.22 -10.87
C VAL A 382 18.20 4.01 -9.40
N ASN A 383 17.43 4.62 -8.50
CA ASN A 383 17.66 4.61 -7.06
C ASN A 383 16.47 3.97 -6.31
N HIS A 384 16.76 2.93 -5.54
CA HIS A 384 15.82 2.33 -4.57
C HIS A 384 16.24 2.72 -3.15
N TYR A 385 15.40 3.46 -2.43
CA TYR A 385 15.69 3.94 -1.07
C TYR A 385 15.15 2.98 0.00
N THR A 386 15.99 2.60 0.95
CA THR A 386 15.71 1.54 1.94
C THR A 386 16.52 1.79 3.23
N THR A 387 16.86 0.73 3.97
CA THR A 387 17.84 0.74 5.07
C THR A 387 18.99 -0.23 4.77
N GLU A 388 20.12 -0.08 5.47
CA GLU A 388 21.30 -0.93 5.30
C GLU A 388 20.97 -2.42 5.50
N SER A 389 20.29 -2.77 6.60
CA SER A 389 19.92 -4.17 6.89
C SER A 389 19.07 -4.79 5.76
N ARG A 390 18.17 -4.02 5.16
CA ARG A 390 17.31 -4.45 4.06
C ARG A 390 18.06 -4.56 2.73
N ALA A 391 19.01 -3.66 2.45
CA ALA A 391 19.84 -3.72 1.25
C ALA A 391 20.76 -4.95 1.26
N GLU A 392 21.36 -5.28 2.41
CA GLU A 392 22.16 -6.49 2.58
C GLU A 392 21.31 -7.77 2.48
N ALA A 393 20.09 -7.78 3.01
CA ALA A 393 19.16 -8.89 2.85
C ALA A 393 18.74 -9.11 1.38
N MET A 394 18.54 -8.03 0.62
CA MET A 394 18.28 -8.10 -0.84
C MET A 394 19.50 -8.64 -1.60
N LEU A 395 20.72 -8.21 -1.25
CA LEU A 395 21.96 -8.71 -1.85
C LEU A 395 22.14 -10.21 -1.60
N ALA A 396 21.97 -10.66 -0.35
CA ALA A 396 22.02 -12.08 0.02
C ALA A 396 20.89 -12.90 -0.63
N GLY A 397 19.71 -12.30 -0.86
CA GLY A 397 18.58 -12.89 -1.58
C GLY A 397 18.72 -12.93 -3.12
N GLY A 398 19.86 -12.49 -3.66
CA GLY A 398 20.15 -12.49 -5.10
C GLY A 398 19.59 -11.29 -5.88
N GLY A 399 19.05 -10.27 -5.21
CA GLY A 399 18.52 -9.06 -5.83
C GLY A 399 17.32 -8.45 -5.10
N MET A 400 16.90 -7.28 -5.56
CA MET A 400 15.60 -6.70 -5.20
C MET A 400 14.51 -7.48 -5.93
N LYS A 401 13.54 -8.04 -5.19
CA LYS A 401 12.40 -8.80 -5.75
C LYS A 401 11.09 -8.02 -5.61
N SER A 402 10.20 -8.16 -6.60
CA SER A 402 8.84 -7.62 -6.56
C SER A 402 7.99 -8.32 -5.50
N LYS A 403 6.83 -7.74 -5.15
CA LYS A 403 5.90 -8.35 -4.18
C LYS A 403 5.57 -9.78 -4.58
N MET A 404 5.25 -10.03 -5.85
CA MET A 404 4.89 -11.36 -6.33
C MET A 404 6.06 -12.34 -6.34
N MET A 405 7.29 -11.89 -6.62
CA MET A 405 8.48 -12.75 -6.48
C MET A 405 8.77 -13.11 -5.02
N LEU A 406 8.56 -12.18 -4.08
CA LEU A 406 8.66 -12.46 -2.64
C LEU A 406 7.57 -13.45 -2.17
N GLU A 407 6.33 -13.25 -2.63
CA GLU A 407 5.13 -14.07 -2.35
C GLU A 407 5.23 -15.51 -2.92
N LYS A 408 6.01 -15.68 -3.99
CA LYS A 408 6.34 -16.96 -4.62
C LYS A 408 7.49 -17.69 -3.92
N ASP A 409 8.56 -16.96 -3.61
CA ASP A 409 9.85 -17.55 -3.23
C ASP A 409 10.04 -17.71 -1.71
N LEU A 410 9.38 -16.88 -0.87
CA LEU A 410 9.68 -16.78 0.56
C LEU A 410 8.49 -17.17 1.45
N ALA A 411 8.77 -17.97 2.49
CA ALA A 411 7.80 -18.41 3.50
C ALA A 411 7.08 -17.26 4.22
N THR A 412 7.81 -16.18 4.51
CA THR A 412 7.28 -14.91 5.04
C THR A 412 8.05 -13.75 4.42
N PHE A 413 7.36 -12.68 4.02
CA PHE A 413 7.98 -11.50 3.41
C PHE A 413 7.31 -10.19 3.86
N LYS A 414 8.05 -9.09 3.74
CA LYS A 414 7.60 -7.73 4.04
C LYS A 414 7.61 -6.89 2.77
N HIS A 415 6.58 -6.07 2.54
CA HIS A 415 6.51 -5.17 1.39
C HIS A 415 5.71 -3.88 1.73
N ASN A 416 5.90 -2.84 0.92
CA ASN A 416 5.31 -1.49 1.14
C ASN A 416 4.34 -1.06 0.02
N THR A 417 3.76 -2.03 -0.70
CA THR A 417 2.82 -1.81 -1.82
C THR A 417 1.49 -1.24 -1.31
N SER A 418 0.92 -0.24 -1.98
CA SER A 418 -0.37 0.32 -1.57
C SER A 418 -1.56 -0.43 -2.19
N ILE A 419 -2.77 -0.18 -1.69
CA ILE A 419 -4.02 -0.69 -2.27
C ILE A 419 -4.22 -0.21 -3.72
N TYR A 420 -3.72 0.98 -4.07
CA TYR A 420 -3.78 1.51 -5.43
C TYR A 420 -2.78 0.80 -6.35
N ASP A 421 -1.59 0.45 -5.86
CA ASP A 421 -0.62 -0.37 -6.59
C ASP A 421 -1.16 -1.79 -6.84
N ASP A 422 -1.69 -2.44 -5.80
CA ASP A 422 -2.19 -3.82 -5.85
C ASP A 422 -3.47 -3.99 -6.69
N LEU A 423 -4.39 -3.01 -6.70
CA LEU A 423 -5.71 -3.13 -7.35
C LEU A 423 -6.00 -2.05 -8.41
N GLY A 424 -5.51 -0.84 -8.23
CA GLY A 424 -5.72 0.26 -9.19
C GLY A 424 -4.88 0.06 -10.45
N LEU A 425 -3.58 -0.15 -10.27
CA LEU A 425 -2.64 -0.44 -11.36
C LEU A 425 -2.37 -1.93 -11.57
N ALA A 426 -2.55 -2.75 -10.53
CA ALA A 426 -2.12 -4.16 -10.46
C ALA A 426 -0.65 -4.36 -10.90
N ASN A 427 0.25 -3.56 -10.31
CA ASN A 427 1.68 -3.50 -10.66
C ASN A 427 2.56 -4.35 -9.72
N SER A 428 1.98 -5.26 -8.92
CA SER A 428 2.69 -6.02 -7.87
C SER A 428 3.82 -6.94 -8.37
N GLY A 429 3.86 -7.24 -9.66
CA GLY A 429 4.97 -7.93 -10.31
C GLY A 429 6.23 -7.08 -10.54
N PHE A 430 6.22 -5.77 -10.27
CA PHE A 430 7.36 -4.85 -10.50
C PHE A 430 8.12 -4.44 -9.23
N VAL A 431 9.35 -3.94 -9.42
CA VAL A 431 10.22 -3.31 -8.41
C VAL A 431 10.31 -1.80 -8.71
N PHE A 432 10.09 -0.97 -7.69
CA PHE A 432 10.01 0.50 -7.79
C PHE A 432 11.37 1.20 -7.64
N PHE A 433 11.61 2.23 -8.46
CA PHE A 433 12.76 3.12 -8.45
C PHE A 433 12.39 4.58 -8.71
N PHE A 434 13.22 5.51 -8.24
CA PHE A 434 13.29 6.86 -8.80
C PHE A 434 14.42 6.93 -9.84
N ILE A 435 14.25 7.70 -10.92
CA ILE A 435 15.37 8.06 -11.81
C ILE A 435 15.98 9.38 -11.30
N GLU A 436 17.29 9.40 -11.05
CA GLU A 436 18.02 10.56 -10.50
C GLU A 436 19.40 10.74 -11.15
N SER A 437 20.05 11.89 -10.91
CA SER A 437 21.48 12.06 -11.19
C SER A 437 22.33 11.18 -10.26
N PRO A 438 23.47 10.61 -10.73
CA PRO A 438 24.46 9.95 -9.85
C PRO A 438 24.86 10.83 -8.67
N ASN A 439 24.94 12.15 -8.90
CA ASN A 439 25.35 13.17 -7.93
C ASN A 439 24.20 13.64 -7.02
N ALA A 440 23.01 13.01 -7.10
CA ALA A 440 21.93 13.28 -6.15
C ALA A 440 22.34 12.88 -4.72
N PRO A 441 22.12 13.72 -3.70
CA PRO A 441 22.50 13.40 -2.33
C PRO A 441 21.64 12.27 -1.75
N LEU A 442 22.25 11.39 -0.94
CA LEU A 442 21.51 10.38 -0.19
C LEU A 442 20.55 11.06 0.80
N ARG A 443 19.26 10.90 0.53
CA ARG A 443 18.18 11.41 1.37
C ARG A 443 18.11 10.59 2.65
N GLY A 444 18.01 11.23 3.82
CA GLY A 444 17.61 10.54 5.05
C GLY A 444 16.25 9.87 4.84
N THR A 445 16.21 8.54 4.81
CA THR A 445 15.05 7.82 4.33
C THR A 445 13.97 7.77 5.41
N ARG A 446 12.70 8.03 5.06
CA ARG A 446 11.57 7.72 5.97
C ARG A 446 11.58 6.24 6.38
N PHE A 447 12.13 5.38 5.52
CA PHE A 447 12.18 3.93 5.68
C PHE A 447 13.09 3.47 6.83
N SER A 448 14.00 4.30 7.36
CA SER A 448 14.70 4.01 8.63
C SER A 448 13.83 4.27 9.86
N GLN A 449 12.88 5.21 9.79
CA GLN A 449 11.87 5.40 10.85
C GLN A 449 10.91 4.20 10.95
N ASP A 450 10.77 3.45 9.85
CA ASP A 450 10.02 2.19 9.75
C ASP A 450 10.90 0.94 9.99
N SER A 451 12.10 1.06 10.57
CA SER A 451 12.93 -0.11 10.94
C SER A 451 12.64 -0.60 12.37
N GLU A 452 12.78 -1.91 12.59
CA GLU A 452 12.69 -2.51 13.93
C GLU A 452 13.91 -2.14 14.80
N ASN A 453 15.04 -1.80 14.17
CA ASN A 453 16.26 -1.33 14.82
C ASN A 453 16.43 0.18 14.58
N GLN A 454 16.52 0.97 15.65
CA GLN A 454 16.68 2.43 15.55
C GLN A 454 18.09 2.85 15.11
N ASP A 455 19.07 1.95 15.18
CA ASP A 455 20.43 2.16 14.68
C ASP A 455 20.60 1.76 13.19
N ASP A 456 19.54 1.28 12.53
CA ASP A 456 19.58 0.82 11.12
C ASP A 456 19.65 1.99 10.14
N LYS A 457 20.81 2.14 9.51
CA LYS A 457 21.15 3.31 8.69
C LYS A 457 20.28 3.44 7.45
N ALA A 458 20.01 4.69 7.06
CA ALA A 458 19.41 5.00 5.77
C ALA A 458 20.35 4.58 4.63
N ALA A 459 19.82 3.88 3.63
CA ALA A 459 20.60 3.42 2.48
C ALA A 459 19.84 3.62 1.16
N ARG A 460 20.57 3.61 0.05
CA ARG A 460 20.03 3.44 -1.29
C ARG A 460 20.79 2.35 -2.04
N ILE A 461 20.09 1.69 -2.94
CA ILE A 461 20.68 0.87 -4.00
C ILE A 461 20.63 1.70 -5.27
N SER A 462 21.79 1.90 -5.91
CA SER A 462 21.97 2.77 -7.07
C SER A 462 22.59 2.00 -8.23
N ILE A 463 21.95 2.04 -9.40
CA ILE A 463 22.34 1.27 -10.60
C ILE A 463 22.32 2.21 -11.82
N PRO A 464 23.33 2.21 -12.70
CA PRO A 464 23.29 2.96 -13.95
C PRO A 464 22.06 2.60 -14.80
N ILE A 465 21.38 3.58 -15.37
CA ILE A 465 20.08 3.35 -16.05
C ILE A 465 20.17 2.32 -17.18
N GLY A 466 21.25 2.32 -17.96
CA GLY A 466 21.48 1.35 -19.04
C GLY A 466 21.75 -0.09 -18.58
N GLU A 467 22.26 -0.27 -17.37
CA GLU A 467 22.56 -1.58 -16.76
C GLU A 467 21.36 -2.16 -15.97
N SER A 468 20.41 -1.31 -15.58
CA SER A 468 19.32 -1.66 -14.66
C SER A 468 18.25 -2.61 -15.19
N GLY A 469 18.14 -2.80 -16.51
CA GLY A 469 17.02 -3.49 -17.16
C GLY A 469 15.81 -2.58 -17.46
N LEU A 470 15.79 -1.33 -16.96
CA LEU A 470 14.68 -0.38 -17.18
C LEU A 470 14.45 -0.10 -18.67
N LEU A 471 15.51 0.14 -19.44
CA LEU A 471 15.41 0.50 -20.87
C LEU A 471 15.05 -0.70 -21.77
N GLN A 472 15.11 -1.92 -21.26
CA GLN A 472 14.86 -3.16 -22.00
C GLN A 472 13.51 -3.80 -21.64
N HIS A 473 13.10 -3.68 -20.37
CA HIS A 473 11.94 -4.40 -19.82
C HIS A 473 11.06 -3.57 -18.89
N GLY A 474 11.51 -2.40 -18.43
CA GLY A 474 10.75 -1.57 -17.49
C GLY A 474 9.91 -0.49 -18.16
N TRP A 475 9.12 0.20 -17.34
CA TRP A 475 8.30 1.34 -17.72
C TRP A 475 8.36 2.42 -16.64
N LEU A 476 7.82 3.59 -16.93
CA LEU A 476 7.68 4.67 -15.95
C LEU A 476 6.38 5.44 -16.12
N MET A 477 6.01 6.15 -15.05
CA MET A 477 5.24 7.38 -15.14
C MET A 477 6.16 8.59 -14.93
N LEU A 478 5.94 9.65 -15.71
CA LEU A 478 6.67 10.93 -15.58
C LEU A 478 6.39 11.63 -14.25
N SER A 479 5.23 11.36 -13.64
CA SER A 479 4.79 11.92 -12.34
C SER A 479 4.43 10.80 -11.35
N ASP A 480 3.80 11.15 -10.22
CA ASP A 480 3.37 10.16 -9.23
C ASP A 480 2.30 9.18 -9.75
N PHE A 481 2.51 7.88 -9.56
CA PHE A 481 1.61 6.81 -10.06
C PHE A 481 0.16 6.94 -9.62
N ALA A 482 -0.09 7.45 -8.40
CA ALA A 482 -1.44 7.55 -7.83
C ALA A 482 -2.04 8.94 -7.99
N GLN A 483 -1.25 9.98 -7.70
CA GLN A 483 -1.74 11.36 -7.66
C GLN A 483 -1.59 12.10 -9.00
N ARG A 484 -0.77 11.59 -9.93
CA ARG A 484 -0.29 12.30 -11.14
C ARG A 484 0.28 13.70 -10.84
N GLU A 485 0.80 13.87 -9.62
CA GLU A 485 1.30 15.17 -9.13
C GLU A 485 2.66 15.48 -9.75
N TYR A 486 2.68 16.35 -10.76
CA TYR A 486 3.90 17.02 -11.22
C TYR A 486 4.29 18.16 -10.27
N PRO A 487 5.58 18.54 -10.18
CA PRO A 487 5.97 19.76 -9.46
C PRO A 487 5.49 21.04 -10.16
N ASP A 488 5.09 22.03 -9.38
CA ASP A 488 4.85 23.39 -9.84
C ASP A 488 6.19 24.09 -10.11
N ILE A 489 6.29 24.79 -11.25
CA ILE A 489 7.45 25.61 -11.59
C ILE A 489 7.18 27.05 -11.15
N MET A 490 8.06 27.56 -10.29
CA MET A 490 8.05 28.91 -9.74
C MET A 490 9.24 29.71 -10.26
N THR A 491 9.11 31.03 -10.38
CA THR A 491 10.15 31.95 -10.85
C THR A 491 10.29 33.15 -9.90
N THR A 492 11.39 33.90 -10.04
CA THR A 492 11.64 35.12 -9.27
C THR A 492 10.87 36.30 -9.84
N SER A 493 10.78 37.39 -9.07
CA SER A 493 10.24 38.66 -9.55
C SER A 493 10.95 39.26 -10.78
N LYS A 494 12.15 38.77 -11.13
CA LYS A 494 12.95 39.19 -12.30
C LYS A 494 12.91 38.21 -13.48
N ASP A 495 12.23 37.08 -13.33
CA ASP A 495 12.25 35.98 -14.30
C ASP A 495 13.66 35.43 -14.60
N ASP A 496 14.57 35.53 -13.62
CA ASP A 496 16.01 35.25 -13.78
C ASP A 496 16.46 33.87 -13.26
N LYS A 497 15.59 33.13 -12.55
CA LYS A 497 15.86 31.82 -11.93
C LYS A 497 14.56 31.05 -11.71
N HIS A 498 14.58 29.72 -11.81
CA HIS A 498 13.46 28.84 -11.44
C HIS A 498 13.63 28.15 -10.08
N ALA A 499 12.53 27.63 -9.55
CA ALA A 499 12.48 26.66 -8.47
C ALA A 499 11.26 25.74 -8.64
N SER A 500 11.36 24.46 -8.24
CA SER A 500 10.20 23.57 -8.12
C SER A 500 9.66 23.49 -6.68
N THR A 501 8.35 23.27 -6.57
CA THR A 501 7.68 22.75 -5.36
C THR A 501 6.67 21.67 -5.75
N LEU A 502 6.34 20.74 -4.84
CA LEU A 502 5.11 19.95 -5.01
C LEU A 502 3.91 20.79 -4.53
N PRO A 503 2.72 20.69 -5.16
CA PRO A 503 1.49 21.23 -4.61
C PRO A 503 1.22 20.83 -3.16
N THR A 504 1.47 19.57 -2.80
CA THR A 504 1.44 19.04 -1.42
C THR A 504 2.41 19.71 -0.43
N ARG A 505 3.30 20.61 -0.88
CA ARG A 505 4.35 21.26 -0.07
C ARG A 505 4.46 22.78 -0.26
N LYS A 506 3.45 23.46 -0.85
CA LYS A 506 3.51 24.90 -1.14
C LYS A 506 3.93 25.77 0.05
N GLN A 507 3.49 25.45 1.27
CA GLN A 507 3.92 26.17 2.48
C GLN A 507 5.43 26.01 2.77
N GLU A 508 5.98 24.79 2.70
CA GLU A 508 7.41 24.53 2.90
C GLU A 508 8.26 25.32 1.88
N HIS A 509 7.77 25.47 0.64
CA HIS A 509 8.41 26.28 -0.38
C HIS A 509 8.35 27.78 -0.07
N LEU A 510 7.19 28.33 0.32
CA LEU A 510 7.07 29.74 0.68
C LEU A 510 7.97 30.12 1.87
N GLU A 511 8.10 29.23 2.86
CA GLU A 511 8.99 29.42 4.02
C GLU A 511 10.48 29.37 3.64
N LYS A 512 10.90 28.44 2.77
CA LYS A 512 12.32 28.20 2.42
C LYS A 512 12.81 28.95 1.18
N LYS A 513 11.91 29.43 0.34
CA LYS A 513 12.18 30.09 -0.96
C LYS A 513 11.21 31.27 -1.22
N PRO A 514 11.06 32.24 -0.31
CA PRO A 514 10.08 33.33 -0.44
C PRO A 514 10.29 34.23 -1.67
N SER A 515 11.47 34.19 -2.31
CA SER A 515 11.76 34.92 -3.56
C SER A 515 11.32 34.21 -4.85
N PHE A 516 10.59 33.09 -4.75
CA PHE A 516 10.08 32.32 -5.88
C PHE A 516 8.54 32.23 -5.76
N ASP A 517 7.91 33.38 -5.91
CA ASP A 517 6.50 33.68 -5.65
C ASP A 517 5.61 33.60 -6.90
N LYS A 518 6.15 33.93 -8.07
CA LYS A 518 5.45 33.84 -9.36
C LYS A 518 5.35 32.39 -9.84
N GLN A 519 4.13 31.90 -10.10
CA GLN A 519 3.91 30.56 -10.68
C GLN A 519 3.94 30.59 -12.21
N VAL A 520 4.78 29.74 -12.81
CA VAL A 520 4.98 29.62 -14.27
C VAL A 520 4.34 28.37 -14.86
N ARG A 521 4.31 27.26 -14.11
CA ARG A 521 3.58 26.04 -14.49
C ARG A 521 2.80 25.46 -13.32
N HIS A 522 1.59 24.99 -13.60
CA HIS A 522 0.79 24.12 -12.73
C HIS A 522 0.28 22.92 -13.54
N PHE A 523 0.25 21.72 -12.95
CA PHE A 523 -0.57 20.64 -13.49
C PHE A 523 -1.96 20.69 -12.88
N GLN A 524 -2.98 20.92 -13.71
CA GLN A 524 -4.37 20.76 -13.35
C GLN A 524 -4.81 19.34 -13.76
N GLY A 525 -4.78 18.41 -12.81
CA GLY A 525 -5.36 17.09 -12.98
C GLY A 525 -6.89 17.17 -13.03
N GLY A 526 -7.50 16.58 -14.06
CA GLY A 526 -8.94 16.47 -14.16
C GLY A 526 -9.47 15.35 -13.26
N LEU A 527 -10.58 15.63 -12.56
CA LEU A 527 -11.26 14.70 -11.64
C LEU A 527 -12.77 14.88 -11.78
N ALA A 528 -13.48 13.82 -12.16
CA ALA A 528 -14.95 13.82 -12.17
C ALA A 528 -15.48 13.13 -10.89
N PRO A 529 -16.50 13.68 -10.21
CA PRO A 529 -17.06 13.04 -9.01
C PRO A 529 -17.70 11.68 -9.33
N LEU A 530 -17.88 10.87 -8.28
CA LEU A 530 -18.67 9.65 -8.37
C LEU A 530 -20.16 9.98 -8.50
N THR A 531 -20.90 9.20 -9.30
CA THR A 531 -22.37 9.24 -9.33
C THR A 531 -22.94 8.50 -8.12
N MET A 532 -24.25 8.66 -7.85
CA MET A 532 -24.91 7.87 -6.80
C MET A 532 -24.90 6.38 -7.12
N GLU A 533 -25.13 6.00 -8.38
CA GLU A 533 -25.08 4.62 -8.87
C GLU A 533 -23.68 4.00 -8.70
N GLU A 534 -22.61 4.74 -9.04
CA GLU A 534 -21.23 4.31 -8.81
C GLU A 534 -20.96 4.13 -7.31
N MET A 535 -21.41 5.05 -6.44
CA MET A 535 -21.25 4.92 -4.98
C MET A 535 -22.05 3.75 -4.40
N GLU A 536 -23.28 3.52 -4.86
CA GLU A 536 -24.11 2.37 -4.50
C GLU A 536 -23.46 1.05 -4.93
N SER A 537 -22.88 0.97 -6.13
CA SER A 537 -22.13 -0.20 -6.60
C SER A 537 -20.96 -0.56 -5.68
N THR A 538 -20.40 0.40 -4.95
CA THR A 538 -19.31 0.12 -3.99
C THR A 538 -19.76 -0.56 -2.71
N MET A 539 -21.06 -0.62 -2.40
CA MET A 539 -21.56 -1.13 -1.11
C MET A 539 -21.25 -2.62 -0.92
N ASP A 540 -21.35 -3.42 -1.99
CA ASP A 540 -20.99 -4.85 -1.98
C ASP A 540 -19.48 -5.10 -2.18
N MET A 541 -18.70 -4.07 -2.53
CA MET A 541 -17.25 -4.20 -2.64
C MET A 541 -16.58 -4.29 -1.27
N SER A 542 -15.59 -5.18 -1.15
CA SER A 542 -14.69 -5.22 0.02
C SER A 542 -13.94 -3.89 0.18
N GLN A 543 -13.57 -3.55 1.42
CA GLN A 543 -12.95 -2.26 1.77
C GLN A 543 -11.79 -1.86 0.84
N ASN A 544 -10.87 -2.77 0.53
CA ASN A 544 -9.73 -2.51 -0.35
C ASN A 544 -10.17 -2.26 -1.81
N LYS A 545 -11.16 -3.01 -2.32
CA LYS A 545 -11.72 -2.79 -3.66
C LYS A 545 -12.44 -1.45 -3.74
N ARG A 546 -13.26 -1.12 -2.74
CA ARG A 546 -13.92 0.18 -2.61
C ARG A 546 -12.90 1.32 -2.62
N GLN A 547 -11.86 1.22 -1.79
CA GLN A 547 -10.80 2.25 -1.71
C GLN A 547 -10.08 2.44 -3.06
N ALA A 548 -9.71 1.35 -3.75
CA ALA A 548 -9.09 1.43 -5.07
C ALA A 548 -10.03 2.07 -6.11
N TYR A 549 -11.29 1.62 -6.17
CA TYR A 549 -12.32 2.15 -7.06
C TYR A 549 -12.54 3.66 -6.84
N THR A 550 -12.73 4.09 -5.58
CA THR A 550 -12.92 5.51 -5.22
C THR A 550 -11.72 6.41 -5.54
N ALA A 551 -10.53 5.85 -5.79
CA ALA A 551 -9.35 6.58 -6.24
C ALA A 551 -9.21 6.59 -7.77
N VAL A 552 -9.46 5.45 -8.43
CA VAL A 552 -9.30 5.27 -9.88
C VAL A 552 -10.43 5.94 -10.66
N THR A 553 -11.69 5.65 -10.31
CA THR A 553 -12.86 6.06 -11.11
C THR A 553 -12.95 7.58 -11.33
N PRO A 554 -12.71 8.46 -10.33
CA PRO A 554 -12.66 9.90 -10.55
C PRO A 554 -11.55 10.36 -11.50
N GLN A 555 -10.39 9.69 -11.46
CA GLN A 555 -9.19 10.03 -12.23
C GLN A 555 -9.31 9.65 -13.71
N VAL A 556 -9.90 8.50 -14.01
CA VAL A 556 -10.12 8.09 -15.41
C VAL A 556 -11.26 8.86 -16.07
N LYS A 557 -12.37 9.07 -15.34
CA LYS A 557 -13.51 9.87 -15.83
C LYS A 557 -13.15 11.33 -16.06
N GLY A 558 -12.22 11.87 -15.28
CA GLY A 558 -11.71 13.24 -15.43
C GLY A 558 -10.50 13.38 -16.36
N ASP A 559 -9.99 12.30 -16.96
CA ASP A 559 -8.69 12.38 -17.66
C ASP A 559 -8.70 13.36 -18.84
N SER A 560 -9.81 13.49 -19.57
CA SER A 560 -9.99 14.45 -20.66
C SER A 560 -9.74 15.91 -20.28
N ASP A 561 -9.98 16.26 -19.01
CA ASP A 561 -9.83 17.62 -18.49
C ASP A 561 -8.42 17.90 -17.92
N SER A 562 -7.54 16.89 -17.92
CA SER A 562 -6.18 16.96 -17.39
C SER A 562 -5.23 17.74 -18.30
N LYS A 563 -4.52 18.73 -17.74
CA LYS A 563 -3.71 19.67 -18.52
C LYS A 563 -2.58 20.32 -17.74
N GLN A 564 -1.49 20.64 -18.44
CA GLN A 564 -0.50 21.59 -17.97
C GLN A 564 -0.97 23.01 -18.26
N VAL A 565 -0.89 23.87 -17.26
CA VAL A 565 -1.26 25.29 -17.32
C VAL A 565 0.01 26.10 -17.14
N TYR A 566 0.38 26.89 -18.15
CA TYR A 566 1.55 27.77 -18.14
C TYR A 566 1.09 29.22 -18.03
N THR A 567 1.73 30.01 -17.18
CA THR A 567 1.30 31.37 -16.84
C THR A 567 2.47 32.35 -16.72
N ASN A 568 2.18 33.62 -16.98
CA ASN A 568 3.05 34.74 -16.64
C ASN A 568 2.18 35.81 -15.94
N SER A 569 2.46 36.04 -14.65
CA SER A 569 1.69 36.94 -13.77
C SER A 569 1.66 38.39 -14.24
N ASP A 570 2.75 38.85 -14.86
CA ASP A 570 3.01 40.26 -15.13
C ASP A 570 2.38 40.71 -16.45
N THR A 571 2.27 39.77 -17.39
CA THR A 571 1.64 39.97 -18.71
C THR A 571 0.21 39.44 -18.77
N GLY A 572 -0.21 38.63 -17.79
CA GLY A 572 -1.46 37.87 -17.83
C GLY A 572 -1.48 36.75 -18.89
N LYS A 573 -0.37 36.51 -19.60
CA LYS A 573 -0.32 35.51 -20.68
C LYS A 573 -0.45 34.10 -20.10
N LYS A 574 -1.32 33.30 -20.70
CA LYS A 574 -1.65 31.93 -20.30
C LYS A 574 -1.64 31.00 -21.51
N LEU A 575 -1.20 29.77 -21.30
CA LEU A 575 -1.28 28.65 -22.23
C LEU A 575 -1.80 27.43 -21.46
N GLU A 576 -2.70 26.66 -22.06
CA GLU A 576 -3.16 25.36 -21.53
C GLU A 576 -2.86 24.28 -22.57
N VAL A 577 -2.26 23.16 -22.15
CA VAL A 577 -1.93 22.03 -23.03
C VAL A 577 -2.45 20.74 -22.38
N PRO A 578 -3.24 19.91 -23.08
CA PRO A 578 -3.68 18.62 -22.56
C PRO A 578 -2.52 17.73 -22.10
N ASP A 579 -2.75 16.96 -21.04
CA ASP A 579 -1.77 16.04 -20.47
C ASP A 579 -2.51 14.85 -19.83
N ARG A 580 -2.90 13.89 -20.69
CA ARG A 580 -3.71 12.70 -20.41
C ARG A 580 -2.90 11.62 -19.68
N ILE A 581 -3.54 10.50 -19.26
CA ILE A 581 -2.82 9.38 -18.63
C ILE A 581 -1.69 8.85 -19.53
N PHE A 582 -1.96 8.69 -20.83
CA PHE A 582 -0.95 8.17 -21.77
C PHE A 582 0.25 9.11 -21.95
N ASN A 583 0.06 10.44 -21.89
CA ASN A 583 1.15 11.41 -21.97
C ASN A 583 2.17 11.30 -20.81
N ASN A 584 1.82 10.56 -19.75
CA ASN A 584 2.67 10.28 -18.61
C ASN A 584 3.53 9.02 -18.78
N ILE A 585 3.19 8.11 -19.71
CA ILE A 585 3.72 6.74 -19.78
C ILE A 585 4.84 6.63 -20.82
N LEU A 586 5.94 5.96 -20.46
CA LEU A 586 7.01 5.56 -21.39
C LEU A 586 7.49 4.14 -21.05
N VAL A 587 7.82 3.33 -22.08
CA VAL A 587 8.26 1.93 -21.94
C VAL A 587 9.63 1.71 -22.58
N GLY A 588 10.52 1.03 -21.87
CA GLY A 588 11.80 0.55 -22.39
C GLY A 588 12.63 1.63 -23.09
N ASN A 589 12.93 1.42 -24.37
CA ASN A 589 13.78 2.31 -25.18
C ASN A 589 13.21 3.73 -25.34
N ASP A 590 11.90 3.91 -25.12
CA ASP A 590 11.23 5.21 -25.24
C ASP A 590 11.52 6.14 -24.06
N ILE A 591 12.03 5.62 -22.95
CA ILE A 591 12.24 6.34 -21.69
C ILE A 591 13.18 7.54 -21.85
N ILE A 592 14.39 7.33 -22.40
CA ILE A 592 15.38 8.42 -22.55
C ILE A 592 14.96 9.44 -23.63
N PRO A 593 14.54 9.02 -24.85
CA PRO A 593 14.04 9.95 -25.86
C PRO A 593 12.80 10.71 -25.39
N GLY A 594 11.82 10.04 -24.76
CA GLY A 594 10.56 10.63 -24.33
C GLY A 594 10.72 11.66 -23.22
N ILE A 595 11.52 11.38 -22.18
CA ILE A 595 11.82 12.40 -21.14
C ILE A 595 12.53 13.60 -21.75
N ALA A 596 13.51 13.38 -22.64
CA ALA A 596 14.26 14.46 -23.27
C ALA A 596 13.40 15.34 -24.18
N THR A 597 12.55 14.73 -25.01
CA THR A 597 11.61 15.44 -25.89
C THR A 597 10.56 16.19 -25.09
N ARG A 598 9.94 15.54 -24.09
CA ARG A 598 8.97 16.20 -23.19
C ARG A 598 9.62 17.38 -22.46
N ALA A 599 10.85 17.25 -21.98
CA ALA A 599 11.58 18.36 -21.37
C ALA A 599 11.77 19.54 -22.33
N GLY A 600 12.06 19.28 -23.62
CA GLY A 600 12.16 20.31 -24.65
C GLY A 600 10.83 21.03 -24.85
N LEU A 601 9.72 20.30 -24.90
CA LEU A 601 8.36 20.85 -25.03
C LEU A 601 7.96 21.67 -23.79
N GLU A 602 8.23 21.20 -22.57
CA GLU A 602 8.01 22.00 -21.35
C GLU A 602 8.79 23.33 -21.40
N VAL A 603 10.04 23.32 -21.89
CA VAL A 603 10.84 24.55 -22.08
C VAL A 603 10.26 25.45 -23.17
N ALA A 604 9.80 24.90 -24.30
CA ALA A 604 9.16 25.67 -25.37
C ALA A 604 7.85 26.34 -24.89
N ARG A 605 6.97 25.59 -24.22
CA ARG A 605 5.72 26.08 -23.62
C ARG A 605 5.98 27.17 -22.57
N ILE A 606 7.00 26.99 -21.72
CA ILE A 606 7.47 28.05 -20.80
C ILE A 606 7.97 29.27 -21.57
N MET A 607 8.76 29.10 -22.64
CA MET A 607 9.28 30.20 -23.45
C MET A 607 8.16 31.01 -24.14
N GLN A 608 7.03 30.38 -24.50
CA GLN A 608 5.87 31.08 -25.05
C GLN A 608 5.22 32.06 -24.05
N VAL A 609 5.14 31.72 -22.76
CA VAL A 609 4.55 32.60 -21.72
C VAL A 609 5.59 33.48 -21.03
N ASN A 610 6.82 33.01 -20.89
CA ASN A 610 7.93 33.66 -20.20
C ASN A 610 9.23 33.47 -21.00
N PRO A 611 9.46 34.32 -22.02
CA PRO A 611 10.60 34.17 -22.93
C PRO A 611 11.97 34.27 -22.23
N ALA A 612 12.07 35.10 -21.18
CA ALA A 612 13.30 35.28 -20.42
C ALA A 612 13.72 33.98 -19.72
N LEU A 613 12.80 33.38 -18.94
CA LEU A 613 13.05 32.13 -18.25
C LEU A 613 13.24 30.96 -19.23
N GLY A 614 12.40 30.86 -20.26
CA GLY A 614 12.53 29.82 -21.29
C GLY A 614 13.89 29.86 -22.00
N ALA A 615 14.40 31.05 -22.32
CA ALA A 615 15.71 31.26 -22.92
C ALA A 615 16.91 31.10 -21.96
N GLN A 616 16.66 30.89 -20.66
CA GLN A 616 17.66 30.38 -19.71
C GLN A 616 17.59 28.84 -19.64
N LEU A 617 16.39 28.29 -19.47
CA LEU A 617 16.18 26.84 -19.35
C LEU A 617 16.65 26.07 -20.60
N SER A 618 16.46 26.63 -21.79
CA SER A 618 16.95 26.06 -23.06
C SER A 618 18.48 25.98 -23.18
N LYS A 619 19.23 26.64 -22.29
CA LYS A 619 20.69 26.65 -22.25
C LYS A 619 21.29 25.74 -21.18
N LEU A 620 20.46 25.08 -20.37
CA LEU A 620 20.94 24.11 -19.38
C LEU A 620 21.68 22.93 -20.04
N ASP A 621 22.67 22.41 -19.33
CA ASP A 621 23.44 21.22 -19.68
C ASP A 621 23.86 20.43 -18.41
N GLY A 622 24.54 19.29 -18.61
CA GLY A 622 25.11 18.46 -17.54
C GLY A 622 24.14 18.11 -16.40
N ASP A 623 24.64 18.15 -15.16
CA ASP A 623 23.86 17.90 -13.94
C ASP A 623 22.75 18.94 -13.73
N ALA A 624 22.91 20.18 -14.21
CA ALA A 624 21.88 21.21 -14.05
C ALA A 624 20.64 20.90 -14.91
N LEU A 625 20.84 20.46 -16.15
CA LEU A 625 19.79 19.93 -17.02
C LEU A 625 19.19 18.64 -16.47
N MET A 626 20.01 17.72 -15.97
CA MET A 626 19.53 16.45 -15.40
C MET A 626 18.67 16.66 -14.15
N LEU A 627 19.08 17.56 -13.26
CA LEU A 627 18.33 17.96 -12.08
C LEU A 627 17.03 18.67 -12.48
N PHE A 628 17.07 19.59 -13.46
CA PHE A 628 15.87 20.24 -13.96
C PHE A 628 14.83 19.23 -14.47
N MET A 629 15.22 18.25 -15.29
CA MET A 629 14.30 17.21 -15.78
C MET A 629 13.80 16.29 -14.66
N LEU A 630 14.71 15.66 -13.91
CA LEU A 630 14.37 14.56 -13.00
C LEU A 630 13.83 15.00 -11.63
N LYS A 631 14.02 16.28 -11.24
CA LYS A 631 13.57 16.81 -9.94
C LYS A 631 12.59 17.97 -10.06
N ASP A 632 12.79 18.86 -11.04
CA ASP A 632 11.99 20.09 -11.14
C ASP A 632 10.81 19.95 -12.11
N LEU A 633 10.97 19.30 -13.27
CA LEU A 633 9.89 19.10 -14.25
C LEU A 633 8.99 17.90 -13.94
N PHE A 634 9.57 16.74 -13.63
CA PHE A 634 8.84 15.46 -13.69
C PHE A 634 8.82 14.69 -12.36
N ARG A 635 9.99 14.24 -11.88
CA ARG A 635 10.15 13.21 -10.82
C ARG A 635 9.63 11.83 -11.25
N PRO A 636 10.15 11.27 -12.36
CA PRO A 636 9.65 10.02 -12.91
C PRO A 636 9.82 8.87 -11.93
N GLN A 637 8.77 8.06 -11.83
CA GLN A 637 8.69 6.85 -11.03
C GLN A 637 8.79 5.65 -11.97
N ALA A 638 9.84 4.84 -11.81
CA ALA A 638 10.20 3.76 -12.71
C ALA A 638 9.93 2.38 -12.07
N MET A 639 9.57 1.42 -12.91
CA MET A 639 9.17 0.08 -12.53
C MET A 639 9.89 -0.95 -13.41
N ILE A 640 10.60 -1.89 -12.79
CA ILE A 640 11.36 -2.95 -13.47
C ILE A 640 10.77 -4.32 -13.08
N PRO A 641 10.45 -5.23 -14.03
CA PRO A 641 9.69 -6.45 -13.75
C PRO A 641 10.47 -7.48 -12.94
N ASN A 642 9.74 -8.24 -12.12
CA ASN A 642 10.16 -9.39 -11.30
C ASN A 642 11.30 -9.14 -10.31
N GLN A 643 12.53 -9.03 -10.79
CA GLN A 643 13.73 -8.99 -9.97
C GLN A 643 14.85 -8.18 -10.64
N VAL A 644 15.52 -7.35 -9.84
CA VAL A 644 16.71 -6.60 -10.24
C VAL A 644 17.91 -7.13 -9.46
N ILE A 645 18.87 -7.73 -10.16
CA ILE A 645 20.12 -8.24 -9.58
C ILE A 645 20.97 -7.05 -9.11
N ILE A 646 21.62 -7.18 -7.96
CA ILE A 646 22.45 -6.13 -7.36
C ILE A 646 23.82 -6.69 -6.94
N GLY A 647 24.87 -5.89 -7.09
CA GLY A 647 26.18 -6.14 -6.47
C GLY A 647 26.38 -5.27 -5.23
N ARG A 648 27.34 -5.64 -4.37
CA ARG A 648 27.66 -4.85 -3.16
C ARG A 648 28.02 -3.39 -3.48
N GLY A 649 28.66 -3.13 -4.63
CA GLY A 649 29.00 -1.78 -5.09
C GLY A 649 27.80 -0.89 -5.48
N ASN A 650 26.59 -1.45 -5.62
CA ASN A 650 25.38 -0.67 -5.82
C ASN A 650 24.82 -0.09 -4.50
N ILE A 651 25.21 -0.64 -3.34
CA ILE A 651 24.70 -0.24 -2.04
C ILE A 651 25.49 0.97 -1.53
N GLN A 652 24.77 2.05 -1.21
CA GLN A 652 25.30 3.28 -0.63
C GLN A 652 24.56 3.57 0.68
N VAL A 653 25.30 3.65 1.78
CA VAL A 653 24.78 3.86 3.13
C VAL A 653 25.12 5.28 3.60
N ALA A 654 24.28 5.87 4.45
CA ALA A 654 24.57 7.16 5.08
C ALA A 654 25.70 7.06 6.12
N ASP A 655 26.50 8.13 6.25
CA ASP A 655 27.60 8.26 7.22
C ASP A 655 27.13 8.17 8.68
#